data_AF-A0A6A6B093-F1
#
_entry.id   AF-A0A6A6B093-F1
#
_cell.length_a   1.000
_cell.length_b   1.000
_cell.length_c   1.000
_cell.angle_alpha   90.00
_cell.angle_beta   90.00
_cell.angle_gamma   90.00
#
_symmetry.space_group_name_H-M   'P 1'
#
loop_
_entity.id
_entity.type
_entity.pdbx_description
1 polymer ?
#
loop_
_entity_poly.entity_id
_entity_poly.type
_entity_poly.pdbx_seq_one_letter_code
_entity_poly.pdbx_strand_id
1 'polypeptide(L)'
;MVVPKHQLEAALHAENQAIRAGKLKEENPLDTSEDFRVLCEACRRGDLKLCQEQITKGVNINARDRYDYTPLILGSLCGHYEVVQLLLESGALCERDTFQGERCLYNALNDRIRNLLLQYDYSKSTDPLQPLAAHITSILARDTPDTSDITIQTHESSLRLHKFLLSARSPFFAKKFAENPEMKSMKLTSVALPPESLEIAVRHLYLAEVNADLGEGQEEQNILTGIDKLSKQLEIEQLFENILESGDRRQARQRRQDEIHKGRGQLENWFRENVLKHKIHIDTTKADSVRWDRDNGIFADVLLRADEDEDEDEDEGTPTPSSTDSDTPRLRNTQGPLNGIPIGPSHISRSPSRVRQPRKSVLFPAHRAMLIRSEFFQTMFSSAFREAQQTPHLQIISIDCSPRVLEIVLTFLYTERADFPLDVAIDVLFAADLLWLEKLKVRAAQIISTLGNAASVVEADNPRGETALEETIDIYDVVRAGWDTRVQRLEEFGARYIAYRLERYIDEEEFAELVKESAMRVKGRQETDTVELVDDIRYYLSERFRLRFEDSGLEEMMEDNGELSPEMAAALAQKGSEAVANQASPEQVADALGGMDIGVTDEHAHLDEEEAEAERARLAQGAIRTLDGELAGDEFAQDAINYQILLGKIDSLLDRLKLDA
;
A
#
# COMPACT_ATOMS: atom_id res chain seq x y z
N MET A 1 -8.29 -8.62 -37.70
CA MET A 1 -7.68 -9.02 -38.99
C MET A 1 -6.72 -10.17 -38.67
N VAL A 2 -6.95 -11.38 -39.18
CA VAL A 2 -6.10 -12.54 -38.82
C VAL A 2 -4.79 -12.46 -39.60
N VAL A 3 -3.68 -12.24 -38.90
CA VAL A 3 -2.34 -12.16 -39.49
C VAL A 3 -1.85 -13.59 -39.80
N PRO A 4 -1.41 -13.89 -41.04
CA PRO A 4 -0.95 -15.23 -41.38
C PRO A 4 0.39 -15.58 -40.71
N LYS A 5 0.56 -16.85 -40.31
CA LYS A 5 1.69 -17.37 -39.52
C LYS A 5 3.08 -16.90 -40.00
N HIS A 6 3.34 -16.93 -41.30
CA HIS A 6 4.65 -16.52 -41.85
C HIS A 6 4.95 -15.03 -41.64
N GLN A 7 3.93 -14.16 -41.61
CA GLN A 7 4.11 -12.74 -41.32
C GLN A 7 4.39 -12.52 -39.83
N LEU A 8 3.75 -13.31 -38.96
CA LEU A 8 4.05 -13.31 -37.52
C LEU A 8 5.47 -13.79 -37.24
N GLU A 9 5.92 -14.88 -37.86
CA GLU A 9 7.29 -15.40 -37.71
C GLU A 9 8.34 -14.41 -38.23
N ALA A 10 8.08 -13.76 -39.37
CA ALA A 10 8.96 -12.73 -39.92
C ALA A 10 9.03 -11.49 -39.02
N ALA A 11 7.88 -11.03 -38.49
CA ALA A 11 7.80 -9.93 -37.55
C ALA A 11 8.56 -10.25 -36.25
N LEU A 12 8.33 -11.43 -35.67
CA LEU A 12 9.00 -11.90 -34.46
C LEU A 12 10.52 -12.05 -34.67
N HIS A 13 10.96 -12.49 -35.85
CA HIS A 13 12.38 -12.58 -36.16
C HIS A 13 13.02 -11.19 -36.29
N ALA A 14 12.36 -10.25 -36.97
CA ALA A 14 12.83 -8.86 -37.06
C ALA A 14 12.87 -8.18 -35.68
N GLU A 15 11.87 -8.44 -34.84
CA GLU A 15 11.81 -7.99 -33.46
C GLU A 15 12.98 -8.55 -32.63
N ASN A 16 13.19 -9.86 -32.67
CA ASN A 16 14.32 -10.50 -31.97
C ASN A 16 15.67 -9.95 -32.42
N GLN A 17 15.82 -9.60 -33.70
CA GLN A 17 17.03 -8.92 -34.19
C GLN A 17 17.17 -7.50 -33.64
N ALA A 18 16.08 -6.74 -33.55
CA ALA A 18 16.08 -5.40 -32.98
C ALA A 18 16.37 -5.41 -31.47
N ILE A 19 15.85 -6.39 -30.72
CA ILE A 19 16.17 -6.62 -29.31
C ILE A 19 17.65 -6.98 -29.15
N ARG A 20 18.16 -7.93 -29.95
CA ARG A 20 19.60 -8.30 -29.93
C ARG A 20 20.52 -7.15 -30.29
N ALA A 21 20.08 -6.24 -31.15
CA ALA A 21 20.80 -5.03 -31.51
C ALA A 21 20.69 -3.91 -30.47
N GLY A 22 19.92 -4.10 -29.38
CA GLY A 22 19.70 -3.12 -28.31
C GLY A 22 18.75 -1.98 -28.69
N LYS A 23 18.04 -2.06 -29.83
CA LYS A 23 17.11 -1.02 -30.31
C LYS A 23 15.73 -1.10 -29.64
N LEU A 24 15.35 -2.27 -29.14
CA LEU A 24 14.09 -2.52 -28.43
C LEU A 24 14.41 -3.21 -27.11
N LYS A 25 13.73 -2.82 -26.03
CA LYS A 25 13.74 -3.60 -24.79
C LYS A 25 12.82 -4.80 -24.98
N GLU A 26 13.26 -5.93 -24.44
CA GLU A 26 12.42 -7.11 -24.29
C GLU A 26 11.36 -6.84 -23.21
N GLU A 27 10.09 -7.09 -23.49
CA GLU A 27 8.99 -6.88 -22.53
C GLU A 27 9.12 -7.77 -21.29
N ASN A 28 9.56 -9.01 -21.50
CA ASN A 28 9.76 -10.00 -20.46
C ASN A 28 11.20 -10.52 -20.53
N PRO A 29 12.19 -9.73 -20.08
CA PRO A 29 13.59 -10.13 -20.16
C PRO A 29 13.86 -11.33 -19.26
N LEU A 30 14.79 -12.20 -19.67
CA LEU A 30 15.31 -13.25 -18.80
C LEU A 30 16.12 -12.60 -17.67
N ASP A 31 15.67 -12.77 -16.42
CA ASP A 31 16.38 -12.29 -15.23
C ASP A 31 16.96 -13.48 -14.45
N THR A 32 18.27 -13.47 -14.28
CA THR A 32 19.03 -14.49 -13.55
C THR A 32 19.63 -13.96 -12.25
N SER A 33 19.26 -12.74 -11.84
CA SER A 33 19.68 -12.15 -10.58
C SER A 33 19.17 -12.98 -9.39
N GLU A 34 19.92 -12.93 -8.29
CA GLU A 34 19.54 -13.64 -7.07
C GLU A 34 18.24 -13.06 -6.48
N ASP A 35 18.07 -11.74 -6.51
CA ASP A 35 16.87 -11.07 -6.01
C ASP A 35 15.60 -11.51 -6.78
N PHE A 36 15.68 -11.64 -8.11
CA PHE A 36 14.59 -12.16 -8.92
C PHE A 36 14.31 -13.64 -8.63
N ARG A 37 15.36 -14.46 -8.44
CA ARG A 37 15.19 -15.86 -8.05
C ARG A 37 14.47 -16.00 -6.70
N VAL A 38 14.80 -15.13 -5.74
CA VAL A 38 14.13 -15.06 -4.44
C VAL A 38 12.66 -14.68 -4.60
N LEU A 39 12.34 -13.69 -5.44
CA LEU A 39 10.94 -13.34 -5.76
C LEU A 39 10.17 -14.52 -6.37
N CYS A 40 10.75 -15.22 -7.36
CA CYS A 40 10.12 -16.39 -7.98
C CYS A 40 9.85 -17.51 -6.97
N GLU A 41 10.79 -17.77 -6.07
CA GLU A 41 10.63 -18.79 -5.03
C GLU A 41 9.57 -18.38 -4.00
N ALA A 42 9.53 -17.11 -3.61
CA ALA A 42 8.48 -16.55 -2.76
C ALA A 42 7.09 -16.75 -3.41
N CYS A 43 6.98 -16.46 -4.71
CA CYS A 43 5.73 -16.65 -5.46
C CYS A 43 5.27 -18.12 -5.52
N ARG A 44 6.20 -19.08 -5.56
CA ARG A 44 5.86 -20.52 -5.53
C ARG A 44 5.38 -20.98 -4.17
N ARG A 45 5.97 -20.42 -3.11
CA ARG A 45 5.63 -20.76 -1.72
C ARG A 45 4.40 -20.05 -1.21
N GLY A 46 3.97 -18.97 -1.87
CA GLY A 46 2.91 -18.11 -1.36
C GLY A 46 3.40 -17.12 -0.30
N ASP A 47 4.72 -16.90 -0.20
CA ASP A 47 5.32 -16.00 0.78
C ASP A 47 5.11 -14.54 0.36
N LEU A 48 3.98 -14.00 0.81
CA LEU A 48 3.52 -12.66 0.46
C LEU A 48 4.48 -11.56 0.94
N LYS A 49 5.06 -11.72 2.15
CA LYS A 49 5.99 -10.75 2.74
C LYS A 49 7.27 -10.69 1.93
N LEU A 50 7.87 -11.84 1.63
CA LEU A 50 9.09 -11.90 0.83
C LEU A 50 8.85 -11.41 -0.60
N CYS A 51 7.68 -11.69 -1.19
CA CYS A 51 7.28 -11.10 -2.48
C CYS A 51 7.33 -9.57 -2.43
N GLN A 52 6.69 -8.98 -1.42
CA GLN A 52 6.62 -7.52 -1.27
C GLN A 52 8.00 -6.89 -1.03
N GLU A 53 8.83 -7.48 -0.16
CA GLU A 53 10.20 -7.00 0.07
C GLU A 53 11.02 -6.95 -1.22
N GLN A 54 10.91 -7.97 -2.07
CA GLN A 54 11.62 -8.01 -3.36
C GLN A 54 11.03 -7.03 -4.38
N ILE A 55 9.71 -6.85 -4.38
CA ILE A 55 9.05 -5.81 -5.18
C ILE A 55 9.55 -4.41 -4.78
N THR A 56 9.62 -4.12 -3.48
CA THR A 56 10.11 -2.84 -2.95
C THR A 56 11.59 -2.61 -3.25
N LYS A 57 12.41 -3.67 -3.34
CA LYS A 57 13.80 -3.57 -3.82
C LYS A 57 13.90 -3.18 -5.31
N GLY A 58 12.79 -3.18 -6.05
CA GLY A 58 12.73 -2.78 -7.45
C GLY A 58 13.02 -3.93 -8.42
N VAL A 59 12.82 -5.19 -7.99
CA VAL A 59 12.91 -6.35 -8.88
C VAL A 59 11.89 -6.23 -10.01
N ASN A 60 12.28 -6.57 -11.24
CA ASN A 60 11.38 -6.51 -12.38
C ASN A 60 10.34 -7.64 -12.32
N ILE A 61 9.12 -7.29 -11.92
CA ILE A 61 7.99 -8.22 -11.75
C ILE A 61 7.56 -8.86 -13.08
N ASN A 62 7.87 -8.23 -14.22
CA ASN A 62 7.50 -8.71 -15.55
C ASN A 62 8.60 -9.53 -16.25
N ALA A 63 9.76 -9.69 -15.61
CA ALA A 63 10.81 -10.56 -16.10
C ALA A 63 10.40 -12.04 -16.07
N ARG A 64 11.14 -12.87 -16.81
CA ARG A 64 10.95 -14.32 -16.85
C ARG A 64 12.13 -15.05 -16.25
N ASP A 65 11.84 -16.17 -15.59
CA ASP A 65 12.86 -17.08 -15.07
C ASP A 65 13.45 -17.97 -16.19
N ARG A 66 14.39 -18.84 -15.82
CA ARG A 66 15.04 -19.81 -16.73
C ARG A 66 14.09 -20.81 -17.40
N TYR A 67 12.83 -20.86 -16.96
CA TYR A 67 11.77 -21.73 -17.48
C TYR A 67 10.67 -20.93 -18.20
N ASP A 68 10.95 -19.68 -18.54
CA ASP A 68 10.01 -18.75 -19.18
C ASP A 68 8.74 -18.50 -18.35
N TYR A 69 8.83 -18.58 -17.02
CA TYR A 69 7.74 -18.20 -16.12
C TYR A 69 7.97 -16.80 -15.56
N THR A 70 6.93 -15.96 -15.62
CA THR A 70 6.89 -14.71 -14.86
C THR A 70 6.45 -15.02 -13.41
N PRO A 71 6.79 -14.16 -12.44
CA PRO A 71 6.27 -14.24 -11.07
C PRO A 71 4.75 -14.41 -11.01
N LEU A 72 4.02 -13.70 -11.88
CA LEU A 72 2.56 -13.79 -11.97
C LEU A 72 2.09 -15.18 -12.42
N ILE A 73 2.76 -15.82 -13.38
CA ILE A 73 2.42 -17.19 -13.78
C ILE A 73 2.71 -18.17 -12.64
N LEU A 74 3.80 -17.98 -11.89
CA LEU A 74 4.13 -18.84 -10.75
C LEU A 74 3.08 -18.76 -9.64
N GLY A 75 2.65 -17.55 -9.26
CA GLY A 75 1.59 -17.36 -8.26
C GLY A 75 0.27 -17.98 -8.71
N SER A 76 -0.12 -17.79 -9.98
CA SER A 76 -1.34 -18.37 -10.54
C SER A 76 -1.32 -19.90 -10.59
N LEU A 77 -0.18 -20.47 -11.01
CA LEU A 77 0.04 -21.92 -11.10
C LEU A 77 0.01 -22.59 -9.73
N CYS A 78 0.58 -21.95 -8.72
CA CYS A 78 0.65 -22.48 -7.36
C CYS A 78 -0.62 -22.20 -6.53
N GLY A 79 -1.56 -21.41 -7.04
CA GLY A 79 -2.85 -21.16 -6.38
C GLY A 79 -2.86 -20.07 -5.32
N HIS A 80 -1.83 -19.23 -5.27
CA HIS A 80 -1.66 -18.22 -4.23
C HIS A 80 -2.39 -16.93 -4.62
N TYR A 81 -3.68 -16.84 -4.29
CA TYR A 81 -4.55 -15.74 -4.67
C TYR A 81 -4.02 -14.37 -4.23
N GLU A 82 -3.56 -14.26 -2.98
CA GLU A 82 -3.04 -13.02 -2.39
C GLU A 82 -1.75 -12.57 -3.10
N VAL A 83 -0.88 -13.52 -3.46
CA VAL A 83 0.34 -13.22 -4.21
C VAL A 83 -0.01 -12.76 -5.62
N VAL A 84 -0.95 -13.42 -6.30
CA VAL A 84 -1.42 -12.99 -7.64
C VAL A 84 -2.00 -11.58 -7.56
N GLN A 85 -2.82 -11.30 -6.57
CA GLN A 85 -3.40 -9.98 -6.32
C GLN A 85 -2.31 -8.93 -6.08
N LEU A 86 -1.33 -9.20 -5.20
CA LEU A 86 -0.21 -8.31 -4.94
C LEU A 86 0.58 -8.00 -6.22
N LEU A 87 0.89 -9.03 -7.01
CA LEU A 87 1.64 -8.87 -8.26
C LEU A 87 0.87 -7.99 -9.26
N LEU A 88 -0.43 -8.23 -9.44
CA LEU A 88 -1.28 -7.41 -10.31
C LEU A 88 -1.37 -5.95 -9.82
N GLU A 89 -1.52 -5.73 -8.51
CA GLU A 89 -1.54 -4.40 -7.89
C GLU A 89 -0.18 -3.68 -7.96
N SER A 90 0.90 -4.46 -8.06
CA SER A 90 2.27 -3.98 -8.23
C SER A 90 2.65 -3.75 -9.71
N GLY A 91 1.71 -3.96 -10.64
CA GLY A 91 1.91 -3.70 -12.07
C GLY A 91 2.41 -4.89 -12.88
N ALA A 92 2.19 -6.12 -12.42
CA ALA A 92 2.39 -7.30 -13.24
C ALA A 92 1.45 -7.30 -14.45
N LEU A 93 1.99 -7.60 -15.63
CA LEU A 93 1.28 -7.56 -16.90
C LEU A 93 0.51 -8.87 -17.11
N CYS A 94 -0.82 -8.76 -17.20
CA CYS A 94 -1.73 -9.85 -17.55
C CYS A 94 -2.52 -9.53 -18.83
N GLU A 95 -1.84 -9.48 -19.97
CA GLU A 95 -2.46 -9.13 -21.25
C GLU A 95 -3.08 -10.35 -21.94
N ARG A 96 -4.41 -10.36 -22.10
CA ARG A 96 -5.19 -11.51 -22.57
C ARG A 96 -4.82 -12.01 -23.98
N ASP A 97 -4.25 -11.13 -24.80
CA ASP A 97 -3.86 -11.43 -26.18
C ASP A 97 -2.35 -11.69 -26.32
N THR A 98 -1.65 -11.88 -25.21
CA THR A 98 -0.21 -12.22 -25.20
C THR A 98 0.01 -13.66 -24.79
N PHE A 99 1.11 -14.24 -25.28
CA PHE A 99 1.53 -15.59 -24.89
C PHE A 99 1.68 -15.75 -23.37
N GLN A 100 2.10 -14.69 -22.66
CA GLN A 100 2.26 -14.74 -21.21
C GLN A 100 0.94 -14.62 -20.46
N GLY A 101 0.02 -13.74 -20.90
CA GLY A 101 -1.29 -13.60 -20.26
C GLY A 101 -2.20 -14.80 -20.50
N GLU A 102 -2.21 -15.38 -21.71
CA GLU A 102 -2.92 -16.64 -21.98
C GLU A 102 -2.40 -17.78 -21.09
N ARG A 103 -1.08 -17.91 -20.94
CA ARG A 103 -0.46 -18.89 -20.03
C ARG A 103 -0.83 -18.64 -18.58
N CYS A 104 -0.92 -17.39 -18.15
CA CYS A 104 -1.32 -17.05 -16.78
C CYS A 104 -2.77 -17.48 -16.52
N LEU A 105 -3.69 -17.19 -17.44
CA LEU A 105 -5.10 -17.60 -17.35
C LEU A 105 -5.27 -19.12 -17.41
N TYR A 106 -4.55 -19.80 -18.31
CA TYR A 106 -4.58 -21.25 -18.44
C TYR A 106 -4.05 -21.97 -17.19
N ASN A 107 -3.00 -21.43 -16.57
CA ASN A 107 -2.38 -22.00 -15.37
C ASN A 107 -3.05 -21.56 -14.06
N ALA A 108 -4.14 -20.80 -14.07
CA ALA A 108 -4.84 -20.45 -12.84
C ALA A 108 -5.35 -21.72 -12.14
N LEU A 109 -4.87 -21.99 -10.91
CA LEU A 109 -5.22 -23.21 -10.17
C LEU A 109 -6.71 -23.30 -9.84
N ASN A 110 -7.36 -22.17 -9.56
CA ASN A 110 -8.78 -22.10 -9.18
C ASN A 110 -9.53 -20.97 -9.92
N ASP A 111 -10.87 -21.06 -9.92
CA ASP A 111 -11.72 -20.08 -10.60
C ASP A 111 -11.66 -18.69 -9.94
N ARG A 112 -11.34 -18.61 -8.63
CA ARG A 112 -11.14 -17.35 -7.92
C ARG A 112 -10.00 -16.54 -8.53
N ILE A 113 -8.84 -17.16 -8.77
CA ILE A 113 -7.68 -16.55 -9.45
C ILE A 113 -8.01 -16.22 -10.89
N ARG A 114 -8.68 -17.13 -11.61
CA ARG A 114 -9.09 -16.89 -12.99
C ARG A 114 -9.99 -15.66 -13.11
N ASN A 115 -10.98 -15.54 -12.23
CA ASN A 115 -11.90 -14.41 -12.19
C ASN A 115 -11.17 -13.11 -11.84
N LEU A 116 -10.19 -13.13 -10.92
CA LEU A 116 -9.34 -11.99 -10.62
C LEU A 116 -8.56 -11.52 -11.86
N LEU A 117 -7.89 -12.44 -12.56
CA LEU A 117 -7.14 -12.14 -13.80
C LEU A 117 -8.06 -11.61 -14.92
N LEU A 118 -9.31 -12.09 -14.98
CA LEU A 118 -10.34 -11.61 -15.92
C LEU A 118 -11.02 -10.30 -15.48
N GLN A 119 -10.94 -9.91 -14.21
CA GLN A 119 -11.44 -8.63 -13.73
C GLN A 119 -10.41 -7.52 -13.97
N TYR A 120 -9.12 -7.83 -13.86
CA TYR A 120 -8.04 -6.90 -14.17
C TYR A 120 -7.97 -6.63 -15.69
N ASP A 121 -8.56 -5.50 -16.10
CA ASP A 121 -8.49 -4.99 -17.47
C ASP A 121 -7.29 -4.02 -17.61
N TYR A 122 -6.18 -4.55 -18.14
CA TYR A 122 -4.95 -3.79 -18.37
C TYR A 122 -4.72 -3.40 -19.84
N SER A 123 -5.76 -3.37 -20.67
CA SER A 123 -5.67 -2.78 -22.03
C SER A 123 -5.17 -1.32 -22.03
N LYS A 124 -5.07 -0.70 -20.84
CA LYS A 124 -4.35 0.55 -20.56
C LYS A 124 -3.26 0.33 -19.51
N SER A 125 -2.19 -0.41 -19.85
CA SER A 125 -0.88 -0.29 -19.19
C SER A 125 -0.41 1.17 -19.30
N THR A 126 -0.97 2.00 -18.44
CA THR A 126 -0.70 3.41 -18.32
C THR A 126 0.53 3.45 -17.45
N ASP A 127 1.65 3.84 -18.04
CA ASP A 127 2.93 3.96 -17.31
C ASP A 127 2.67 4.64 -15.95
N PRO A 128 3.14 4.07 -14.82
CA PRO A 128 2.80 4.56 -13.49
C PRO A 128 3.13 6.04 -13.29
N LEU A 129 4.09 6.56 -14.05
CA LEU A 129 4.52 7.96 -14.04
C LEU A 129 3.68 8.89 -14.93
N GLN A 130 2.72 8.37 -15.70
CA GLN A 130 1.86 9.20 -16.55
C GLN A 130 1.13 10.30 -15.75
N PRO A 131 0.61 10.07 -14.53
CA PRO A 131 -0.03 11.14 -13.77
C PRO A 131 0.93 12.25 -13.32
N LEU A 132 2.19 11.92 -12.99
CA LEU A 132 3.24 12.92 -12.77
C LEU A 132 3.52 13.73 -14.04
N ALA A 133 3.71 13.05 -15.18
CA ALA A 133 3.97 13.71 -16.46
C ALA A 133 2.79 14.60 -16.90
N ALA A 134 1.56 14.12 -16.72
CA ALA A 134 0.34 14.87 -17.02
C ALA A 134 0.22 16.12 -16.13
N HIS A 135 0.50 15.99 -14.83
CA HIS A 135 0.53 17.13 -13.92
C HIS A 135 1.57 18.18 -14.35
N ILE A 136 2.82 17.76 -14.55
CA ILE A 136 3.90 18.65 -14.97
C ILE A 136 3.59 19.29 -16.32
N THR A 137 2.97 18.57 -17.26
CA THR A 137 2.55 19.18 -18.52
C THR A 137 1.44 20.21 -18.29
N SER A 138 0.48 19.92 -17.40
CA SER A 138 -0.69 20.77 -17.17
C SER A 138 -0.33 22.15 -16.62
N ILE A 139 0.73 22.26 -15.80
CA ILE A 139 1.14 23.54 -15.22
C ILE A 139 1.68 24.54 -16.25
N LEU A 140 1.98 24.13 -17.49
CA LEU A 140 2.32 25.06 -18.58
C LEU A 140 1.13 25.90 -19.04
N ALA A 141 -0.06 25.31 -19.04
CA ALA A 141 -1.28 25.93 -19.57
C ALA A 141 -2.19 26.47 -18.46
N ARG A 142 -1.77 26.36 -17.20
CA ARG A 142 -2.60 26.65 -16.04
C ARG A 142 -2.45 28.11 -15.62
N ASP A 143 -3.58 28.80 -15.50
CA ASP A 143 -3.63 30.20 -15.06
C ASP A 143 -3.86 30.33 -13.55
N THR A 144 -4.62 29.41 -12.96
CA THR A 144 -5.02 29.48 -11.55
C THR A 144 -4.80 28.15 -10.80
N PRO A 145 -4.12 28.14 -9.65
CA PRO A 145 -3.37 29.27 -9.07
C PRO A 145 -2.13 29.58 -9.91
N ASP A 146 -1.68 30.84 -9.88
CA ASP A 146 -0.43 31.22 -10.54
C ASP A 146 0.76 30.69 -9.74
N THR A 147 1.51 29.76 -10.34
CA THR A 147 2.68 29.12 -9.74
C THR A 147 3.97 29.43 -10.50
N SER A 148 3.89 30.23 -11.56
CA SER A 148 5.06 30.57 -12.38
C SER A 148 5.96 31.60 -11.68
N ASP A 149 7.27 31.42 -11.79
CA ASP A 149 8.28 32.24 -11.11
C ASP A 149 9.31 32.85 -12.08
N ILE A 150 9.24 32.52 -13.37
CA ILE A 150 10.06 33.13 -14.43
C ILE A 150 9.31 33.27 -15.75
N THR A 151 9.56 34.37 -16.46
CA THR A 151 9.12 34.57 -17.85
C THR A 151 10.30 34.48 -18.81
N ILE A 152 10.26 33.54 -19.76
CA ILE A 152 11.24 33.45 -20.84
C ILE A 152 10.65 34.11 -22.09
N GLN A 153 11.37 35.09 -22.62
CA GLN A 153 10.95 35.89 -23.78
C GLN A 153 11.79 35.53 -25.01
N THR A 154 11.11 35.33 -26.13
CA THR A 154 11.68 35.32 -27.48
C THR A 154 11.33 36.64 -28.20
N HIS A 155 11.67 36.75 -29.48
CA HIS A 155 11.27 37.89 -30.29
C HIS A 155 9.75 37.97 -30.53
N GLU A 156 9.06 36.83 -30.52
CA GLU A 156 7.66 36.70 -30.96
C GLU A 156 6.72 36.18 -29.86
N SER A 157 7.25 35.54 -28.82
CA SER A 157 6.47 34.90 -27.76
C SER A 157 7.08 35.08 -26.37
N SER A 158 6.25 34.94 -25.34
CA SER A 158 6.67 34.89 -23.94
C SER A 158 6.04 33.71 -23.24
N LEU A 159 6.84 32.92 -22.53
CA LEU A 159 6.40 31.73 -21.82
C LEU A 159 6.60 31.94 -20.32
N ARG A 160 5.56 31.64 -19.52
CA ARG A 160 5.65 31.61 -18.05
C ARG A 160 6.02 30.21 -17.60
N LEU A 161 7.09 30.08 -16.82
CA LEU A 161 7.73 28.81 -16.50
C LEU A 161 8.13 28.76 -15.02
N HIS A 162 8.72 27.64 -14.62
CA HIS A 162 9.10 27.29 -13.26
C HIS A 162 10.60 27.05 -13.17
N LYS A 163 11.33 27.86 -12.39
CA LYS A 163 12.80 27.79 -12.26
C LYS A 163 13.26 26.44 -11.75
N PHE A 164 12.58 25.89 -10.73
CA PHE A 164 12.96 24.59 -10.16
C PHE A 164 12.94 23.47 -11.20
N LEU A 165 11.90 23.41 -12.05
CA LEU A 165 11.76 22.38 -13.06
C LEU A 165 12.78 22.54 -14.18
N LEU A 166 13.00 23.79 -14.62
CA LEU A 166 14.05 24.12 -15.58
C LEU A 166 15.44 23.76 -15.05
N SER A 167 15.75 24.10 -13.80
CA SER A 167 17.01 23.74 -13.14
C SER A 167 17.17 22.23 -12.96
N ALA A 168 16.10 21.50 -12.65
CA ALA A 168 16.15 20.05 -12.52
C ALA A 168 16.45 19.37 -13.87
N ARG A 169 15.89 19.89 -14.96
CA ARG A 169 15.89 19.23 -16.29
C ARG A 169 16.93 19.77 -17.27
N SER A 170 17.58 20.90 -16.96
CA SER A 170 18.60 21.53 -17.82
C SER A 170 19.77 22.06 -16.98
N PRO A 171 21.00 21.53 -17.22
CA PRO A 171 22.20 22.05 -16.57
C PRO A 171 22.47 23.52 -16.87
N PHE A 172 22.10 24.01 -18.06
CA PHE A 172 22.19 25.42 -18.41
C PHE A 172 21.36 26.29 -17.46
N PHE A 173 20.08 25.96 -17.27
CA PHE A 173 19.21 26.71 -16.36
C PHE A 173 19.63 26.56 -14.90
N ALA A 174 20.12 25.38 -14.49
CA ALA A 174 20.67 25.17 -13.16
C ALA A 174 21.82 26.15 -12.85
N LYS A 175 22.83 26.22 -13.73
CA LYS A 175 23.95 27.18 -13.59
C LYS A 175 23.45 28.62 -13.61
N LYS A 176 22.53 28.94 -14.54
CA LYS A 176 22.06 30.30 -14.76
C LYS A 176 21.29 30.87 -13.56
N PHE A 177 20.41 30.07 -12.95
CA PHE A 177 19.62 30.51 -11.81
C PHE A 177 20.39 30.42 -10.49
N ALA A 178 21.42 29.56 -10.40
CA ALA A 178 22.34 29.60 -9.26
C ALA A 178 23.14 30.91 -9.21
N GLU A 179 23.52 31.48 -10.36
CA GLU A 179 24.21 32.78 -10.43
C GLU A 179 23.28 33.97 -10.09
N ASN A 180 21.99 33.88 -10.43
CA ASN A 180 21.02 34.94 -10.19
C ASN A 180 19.62 34.38 -9.86
N PRO A 181 19.37 34.00 -8.58
CA PRO A 181 18.11 33.40 -8.15
C PRO A 181 16.90 34.33 -8.25
N GLU A 182 17.11 35.65 -8.13
CA GLU A 182 16.05 36.68 -8.15
C GLU A 182 15.54 36.99 -9.55
N MET A 183 16.10 36.34 -10.58
CA MET A 183 15.72 36.57 -11.98
C MET A 183 14.25 36.19 -12.24
N LYS A 184 13.45 37.19 -12.64
CA LYS A 184 12.02 37.03 -12.99
C LYS A 184 11.75 36.99 -14.49
N SER A 185 12.68 37.50 -15.30
CA SER A 185 12.55 37.52 -16.75
C SER A 185 13.88 37.30 -17.44
N MET A 186 13.89 36.52 -18.51
CA MET A 186 15.09 36.21 -19.29
C MET A 186 14.78 36.24 -20.79
N LYS A 187 15.71 36.75 -21.59
CA LYS A 187 15.67 36.63 -23.06
C LYS A 187 16.54 35.48 -23.50
N LEU A 188 15.93 34.48 -24.13
CA LEU A 188 16.63 33.31 -24.65
C LEU A 188 17.08 33.65 -26.07
N THR A 189 18.35 34.01 -26.24
CA THR A 189 19.03 34.18 -27.53
C THR A 189 18.85 35.53 -28.24
N SER A 190 19.90 35.98 -28.94
CA SER A 190 19.94 37.20 -29.77
C SER A 190 19.66 36.93 -31.26
N VAL A 191 19.32 35.69 -31.60
CA VAL A 191 19.10 35.17 -32.95
C VAL A 191 17.62 34.82 -33.08
N ALA A 192 16.98 35.25 -34.16
CA ALA A 192 15.60 34.88 -34.46
C ALA A 192 15.50 33.36 -34.67
N LEU A 193 14.80 32.69 -33.76
CA LEU A 193 14.44 31.27 -33.83
C LEU A 193 12.92 31.17 -33.97
N PRO A 194 12.40 30.16 -34.68
CA PRO A 194 10.96 29.88 -34.71
C PRO A 194 10.42 29.68 -33.29
N PRO A 195 9.25 30.25 -32.94
CA PRO A 195 8.65 30.10 -31.61
C PRO A 195 8.35 28.63 -31.28
N GLU A 196 8.00 27.82 -32.27
CA GLU A 196 7.69 26.40 -32.16
C GLU A 196 8.91 25.61 -31.64
N SER A 197 10.13 25.99 -32.05
CA SER A 197 11.36 25.32 -31.57
C SER A 197 11.53 25.47 -30.06
N LEU A 198 11.21 26.64 -29.50
CA LEU A 198 11.27 26.85 -28.04
C LEU A 198 10.14 26.12 -27.33
N GLU A 199 8.92 26.17 -27.89
CA GLU A 199 7.77 25.47 -27.31
C GLU A 199 8.05 23.96 -27.21
N ILE A 200 8.62 23.36 -28.24
CA ILE A 200 9.02 21.94 -28.26
C ILE A 200 10.07 21.63 -27.17
N ALA A 201 11.11 22.45 -27.05
CA ALA A 201 12.12 22.27 -26.02
C ALA A 201 11.53 22.39 -24.60
N VAL A 202 10.64 23.37 -24.37
CA VAL A 202 9.94 23.54 -23.10
C VAL A 202 9.02 22.36 -22.80
N ARG A 203 8.21 21.92 -23.77
CA ARG A 203 7.34 20.75 -23.61
C ARG A 203 8.12 19.51 -23.22
N HIS A 204 9.28 19.27 -23.83
CA HIS A 204 10.17 18.18 -23.44
C HIS A 204 10.70 18.30 -21.99
N LEU A 205 11.11 19.49 -21.57
CA LEU A 205 11.52 19.74 -20.18
C LEU A 205 10.37 19.46 -19.19
N TYR A 206 9.13 19.72 -19.60
CA TYR A 206 7.90 19.51 -18.84
C TYR A 206 7.26 18.12 -19.03
N LEU A 207 8.03 17.13 -19.51
CA LEU A 207 7.61 15.74 -19.70
C LEU A 207 6.42 15.55 -20.64
N ALA A 208 6.10 16.56 -21.46
CA ALA A 208 5.04 16.48 -22.44
C ALA A 208 5.51 15.69 -23.66
N GLU A 209 4.55 15.05 -24.32
CA GLU A 209 4.81 14.40 -25.60
C GLU A 209 5.15 15.45 -26.66
N VAL A 210 6.27 15.23 -27.35
CA VAL A 210 6.74 16.03 -28.48
C VAL A 210 6.49 15.22 -29.73
N ASN A 211 5.46 15.59 -30.49
CA ASN A 211 5.16 14.95 -31.77
C ASN A 211 5.83 15.72 -32.91
N ALA A 212 6.32 14.97 -33.91
CA ALA A 212 6.99 15.51 -35.09
C ALA A 212 6.01 16.04 -36.16
N ASP A 213 4.90 16.67 -35.75
CA ASP A 213 4.06 17.41 -36.69
C ASP A 213 4.62 18.83 -36.83
N LEU A 214 5.75 18.93 -37.55
CA LEU A 214 6.59 20.13 -37.65
C LEU A 214 6.29 20.95 -38.92
N GLY A 215 5.16 20.70 -39.58
CA GLY A 215 4.82 21.28 -40.88
C GLY A 215 5.51 20.55 -42.05
N GLU A 216 5.54 21.19 -43.22
CA GLU A 216 6.08 20.61 -44.46
C GLU A 216 7.24 21.44 -45.04
N GLY A 217 8.31 20.76 -45.47
CA GLY A 217 9.37 21.35 -46.30
C GLY A 217 10.30 22.30 -45.53
N GLN A 218 10.31 23.59 -45.92
CA GLN A 218 11.27 24.56 -45.38
C GLN A 218 10.97 24.95 -43.92
N GLU A 219 9.70 24.91 -43.52
CA GLU A 219 9.25 25.22 -42.16
C GLU A 219 9.76 24.18 -41.17
N GLU A 220 9.54 22.89 -41.46
CA GLU A 220 10.07 21.77 -40.70
C GLU A 220 11.60 21.88 -40.54
N GLN A 221 12.32 22.17 -41.63
CA GLN A 221 13.78 22.27 -41.58
C GLN A 221 14.27 23.45 -40.73
N ASN A 222 13.55 24.57 -40.75
CA ASN A 222 13.85 25.72 -39.90
C ASN A 222 13.60 25.40 -38.42
N ILE A 223 12.48 24.72 -38.12
CA ILE A 223 12.12 24.32 -36.76
C ILE A 223 13.13 23.30 -36.21
N LEU A 224 13.49 22.28 -36.99
CA LEU A 224 14.52 21.29 -36.62
C LEU A 224 15.89 21.94 -36.38
N THR A 225 16.28 22.89 -37.21
CA THR A 225 17.53 23.65 -37.01
C THR A 225 17.48 24.49 -35.72
N GLY A 226 16.31 25.05 -35.40
CA GLY A 226 16.09 25.76 -34.14
C GLY A 226 16.17 24.84 -32.93
N ILE A 227 15.58 23.65 -33.01
CA ILE A 227 15.61 22.62 -31.96
C ILE A 227 17.05 22.15 -31.72
N ASP A 228 17.84 21.88 -32.76
CA ASP A 228 19.25 21.47 -32.61
C ASP A 228 20.09 22.55 -31.88
N LYS A 229 19.90 23.82 -32.26
CA LYS A 229 20.58 24.95 -31.60
C LYS A 229 20.16 25.05 -30.13
N LEU A 230 18.87 24.95 -29.83
CA LEU A 230 18.34 25.03 -28.47
C LEU A 230 18.76 23.83 -27.61
N SER A 231 18.74 22.62 -28.16
CA SER A 231 19.19 21.40 -27.48
C SER A 231 20.64 21.55 -27.00
N LYS A 232 21.54 22.04 -27.87
CA LYS A 232 22.95 22.33 -27.52
C LYS A 232 23.10 23.45 -26.50
N GLN A 233 22.37 24.55 -26.68
CA GLN A 233 22.46 25.72 -25.80
C GLN A 233 21.90 25.44 -24.40
N LEU A 234 20.77 24.73 -24.33
CA LEU A 234 20.08 24.38 -23.08
C LEU A 234 20.62 23.10 -22.45
N GLU A 235 21.63 22.48 -23.06
CA GLU A 235 22.22 21.22 -22.61
C GLU A 235 21.14 20.11 -22.43
N ILE A 236 20.16 20.05 -23.34
CA ILE A 236 19.08 19.03 -23.34
C ILE A 236 19.51 17.87 -24.22
N GLU A 237 20.06 16.83 -23.59
CA GLU A 237 20.46 15.59 -24.25
C GLU A 237 19.29 14.92 -24.97
N GLN A 238 19.54 14.30 -26.13
CA GLN A 238 18.59 13.43 -26.85
C GLN A 238 17.29 14.09 -27.35
N LEU A 239 17.03 15.38 -27.10
CA LEU A 239 15.84 16.09 -27.64
C LEU A 239 15.72 15.93 -29.16
N PHE A 240 16.83 16.17 -29.88
CA PHE A 240 16.85 16.12 -31.33
C PHE A 240 16.69 14.68 -31.86
N GLU A 241 17.32 13.70 -31.21
CA GLU A 241 17.23 12.27 -31.57
C GLU A 241 15.80 11.74 -31.37
N ASN A 242 15.16 12.11 -30.25
CA ASN A 242 13.81 11.69 -29.91
C ASN A 242 12.75 12.18 -30.90
N ILE A 243 12.98 13.34 -31.54
CA ILE A 243 12.06 13.93 -32.53
C ILE A 243 12.25 13.29 -33.91
N LEU A 244 13.50 13.02 -34.32
CA LEU A 244 13.80 12.47 -35.64
C LEU A 244 13.43 10.99 -35.78
N GLU A 245 13.45 10.21 -34.71
CA GLU A 245 13.13 8.79 -34.76
C GLU A 245 11.62 8.52 -34.71
N SER A 246 10.89 8.94 -35.75
CA SER A 246 9.47 8.59 -35.99
C SER A 246 9.35 7.15 -36.54
N GLY A 247 9.82 6.18 -35.76
CA GLY A 247 9.81 4.75 -36.08
C GLY A 247 8.57 4.00 -35.56
N ASP A 248 8.70 2.67 -35.49
CA ASP A 248 7.72 1.72 -34.95
C ASP A 248 7.03 2.23 -33.66
N ARG A 249 5.70 2.07 -33.57
CA ARG A 249 4.85 2.59 -32.47
C ARG A 249 5.34 2.10 -31.10
N ARG A 250 5.89 0.88 -31.03
CA ARG A 250 6.45 0.30 -29.80
C ARG A 250 7.74 1.00 -29.35
N GLN A 251 8.66 1.28 -30.28
CA GLN A 251 9.89 2.01 -29.98
C GLN A 251 9.59 3.43 -29.48
N ALA A 252 8.62 4.10 -30.10
CA ALA A 252 8.19 5.43 -29.66
C ALA A 252 7.62 5.41 -28.23
N ARG A 253 6.76 4.43 -27.90
CA ARG A 253 6.23 4.25 -26.53
C ARG A 253 7.35 4.00 -25.52
N GLN A 254 8.31 3.14 -25.87
CA GLN A 254 9.43 2.82 -24.98
C GLN A 254 10.34 4.02 -24.74
N ARG A 255 10.72 4.77 -25.78
CA ARG A 255 11.50 6.01 -25.63
C ARG A 255 10.78 7.03 -24.76
N ARG A 256 9.46 7.17 -24.93
CA ARG A 256 8.64 8.03 -24.08
C ARG A 256 8.68 7.61 -22.61
N GLN A 257 8.52 6.32 -22.33
CA GLN A 257 8.64 5.81 -20.95
C GLN A 257 10.04 6.10 -20.40
N ASP A 258 11.10 5.79 -21.15
CA ASP A 258 12.48 6.01 -20.73
C ASP A 258 12.76 7.50 -20.42
N GLU A 259 12.26 8.42 -21.25
CA GLU A 259 12.42 9.85 -21.02
C GLU A 259 11.63 10.35 -19.79
N ILE A 260 10.41 9.87 -19.58
CA ILE A 260 9.62 10.20 -18.39
C ILE A 260 10.33 9.68 -17.12
N HIS A 261 10.90 8.47 -17.17
CA HIS A 261 11.67 7.91 -16.07
C HIS A 261 12.95 8.72 -15.79
N LYS A 262 13.69 9.11 -16.84
CA LYS A 262 14.87 9.99 -16.73
C LYS A 262 14.48 11.33 -16.09
N GLY A 263 13.40 11.94 -16.57
CA GLY A 263 12.91 13.22 -16.05
C GLY A 263 12.43 13.18 -14.61
N ARG A 264 11.72 12.12 -14.21
CA ARG A 264 11.38 11.90 -12.80
C ARG A 264 12.62 11.73 -11.93
N GLY A 265 13.63 10.99 -12.40
CA GLY A 265 14.89 10.82 -11.68
C GLY A 265 15.66 12.14 -11.49
N GLN A 266 15.69 13.00 -12.51
CA GLN A 266 16.27 14.34 -12.43
C GLN A 266 15.52 15.23 -11.43
N LEU A 267 14.18 15.21 -11.47
CA LEU A 267 13.35 15.95 -10.52
C LEU A 267 13.52 15.48 -9.09
N GLU A 268 13.62 14.16 -8.88
CA GLU A 268 13.87 13.57 -7.56
C GLU A 268 15.24 13.97 -6.99
N ASN A 269 16.30 13.91 -7.79
CA ASN A 269 17.62 14.34 -7.36
C ASN A 269 17.60 15.83 -6.96
N TRP A 270 16.94 16.65 -7.77
CA TRP A 270 16.77 18.07 -7.46
C TRP A 270 15.96 18.26 -6.16
N PHE A 271 14.86 17.55 -5.98
CA PHE A 271 14.03 17.58 -4.77
C PHE A 271 14.82 17.21 -3.52
N ARG A 272 15.61 16.14 -3.55
CA ARG A 272 16.46 15.72 -2.41
C ARG A 272 17.50 16.78 -2.05
N GLU A 273 18.21 17.32 -3.03
CA GLU A 273 19.29 18.30 -2.80
C GLU A 273 18.79 19.70 -2.42
N ASN A 274 17.55 20.06 -2.78
CA ASN A 274 17.03 21.41 -2.58
C ASN A 274 15.92 21.49 -1.54
N VAL A 275 14.92 20.60 -1.56
CA VAL A 275 13.79 20.62 -0.60
C VAL A 275 14.18 19.92 0.70
N LEU A 276 14.53 18.64 0.63
CA LEU A 276 14.78 17.84 1.84
C LEU A 276 16.03 18.31 2.60
N LYS A 277 17.08 18.67 1.88
CA LYS A 277 18.33 19.17 2.47
C LYS A 277 18.20 20.52 3.18
N HIS A 278 17.23 21.35 2.78
CA HIS A 278 17.01 22.68 3.34
C HIS A 278 15.81 22.74 4.30
N LYS A 279 15.29 21.58 4.76
CA LYS A 279 14.29 21.55 5.84
C LYS A 279 14.87 22.13 7.12
N ILE A 280 14.05 22.85 7.89
CA ILE A 280 14.47 23.51 9.13
C ILE A 280 13.86 22.79 10.31
N HIS A 281 14.70 22.32 11.23
CA HIS A 281 14.28 21.87 12.56
C HIS A 281 14.24 23.08 13.51
N ILE A 282 13.10 23.29 14.17
CA ILE A 282 12.88 24.41 15.07
C ILE A 282 11.99 24.02 16.24
N ASP A 283 12.13 24.69 17.38
CA ASP A 283 11.15 24.56 18.46
C ASP A 283 9.76 24.99 17.97
N THR A 284 8.72 24.20 18.27
CA THR A 284 7.33 24.43 17.87
C THR A 284 6.83 25.83 18.24
N THR A 285 7.25 26.35 19.39
CA THR A 285 6.89 27.70 19.87
C THR A 285 7.46 28.83 19.01
N LYS A 286 8.51 28.57 18.24
CA LYS A 286 9.19 29.54 17.37
C LYS A 286 8.84 29.35 15.90
N ALA A 287 8.18 28.26 15.52
CA ALA A 287 7.88 27.94 14.13
C ALA A 287 7.17 29.09 13.39
N ASP A 288 6.12 29.67 13.99
CA ASP A 288 5.34 30.76 13.37
C ASP A 288 6.11 32.10 13.26
N SER A 289 7.23 32.21 13.97
CA SER A 289 8.11 33.38 13.92
C SER A 289 9.12 33.34 12.78
N VAL A 290 9.27 32.20 12.10
CA VAL A 290 10.19 32.05 10.97
C VAL A 290 9.79 32.99 9.84
N ARG A 291 10.80 33.67 9.29
CA ARG A 291 10.66 34.56 8.14
C ARG A 291 11.63 34.08 7.08
N TRP A 292 11.09 33.53 6.00
CA TRP A 292 11.86 33.05 4.86
C TRP A 292 11.55 33.93 3.66
N ASP A 293 12.56 34.53 3.06
CA ASP A 293 12.39 35.42 1.92
C ASP A 293 11.98 34.67 0.65
N ARG A 294 11.07 35.27 -0.11
CA ARG A 294 10.55 34.64 -1.33
C ARG A 294 11.58 34.51 -2.43
N ASP A 295 12.57 35.40 -2.42
CA ASP A 295 13.74 35.33 -3.27
C ASP A 295 14.79 34.43 -2.59
N ASN A 296 14.70 33.12 -2.83
CA ASN A 296 15.60 32.12 -2.25
C ASN A 296 16.23 31.22 -3.34
N GLY A 297 17.39 30.64 -3.03
CA GLY A 297 18.19 29.85 -3.97
C GLY A 297 17.58 28.52 -4.41
N ILE A 298 16.51 28.07 -3.73
CA ILE A 298 15.79 26.83 -4.02
C ILE A 298 14.42 27.09 -4.63
N PHE A 299 14.06 28.35 -4.90
CA PHE A 299 12.80 28.77 -5.54
C PHE A 299 11.52 28.31 -4.82
N ALA A 300 11.61 28.03 -3.52
CA ALA A 300 10.46 27.70 -2.71
C ALA A 300 9.54 28.90 -2.56
N ASP A 301 8.22 28.67 -2.61
CA ASP A 301 7.20 29.70 -2.53
C ASP A 301 6.20 29.48 -1.37
N VAL A 302 6.42 28.41 -0.58
CA VAL A 302 5.65 28.08 0.62
C VAL A 302 6.48 27.19 1.58
N LEU A 303 6.13 27.22 2.87
CA LEU A 303 6.68 26.32 3.90
C LEU A 303 5.57 25.41 4.42
N LEU A 304 5.80 24.10 4.42
CA LEU A 304 4.93 23.15 5.12
C LEU A 304 5.52 22.85 6.50
N ARG A 305 4.69 22.81 7.53
CA ARG A 305 5.08 22.51 8.91
C ARG A 305 4.49 21.16 9.30
N ALA A 306 5.33 20.28 9.82
CA ALA A 306 4.93 19.09 10.56
C ALA A 306 5.53 19.18 11.96
N ASP A 307 4.78 18.78 12.97
CA ASP A 307 5.21 18.80 14.37
C ASP A 307 5.62 17.38 14.77
N GLU A 308 6.71 17.25 15.53
CA GLU A 308 7.08 15.97 16.14
C GLU A 308 6.02 15.58 17.18
N ASP A 309 5.69 14.30 17.19
CA ASP A 309 4.80 13.70 18.18
C ASP A 309 5.44 13.83 19.57
N GLU A 310 4.62 13.94 20.61
CA GLU A 310 5.15 13.94 21.98
C GLU A 310 5.62 12.51 22.26
N ASP A 311 6.93 12.25 22.28
CA ASP A 311 7.46 10.98 22.76
C ASP A 311 6.90 10.75 24.18
N GLU A 312 6.01 9.76 24.34
CA GLU A 312 5.48 9.40 25.67
C GLU A 312 6.53 8.66 26.51
N ASP A 313 7.68 8.27 25.93
CA ASP A 313 8.65 7.36 26.55
C ASP A 313 10.08 7.92 26.69
N GLU A 314 10.29 8.72 27.74
CA GLU A 314 11.55 8.74 28.51
C GLU A 314 11.25 8.73 30.03
N ASP A 315 10.28 7.92 30.47
CA ASP A 315 10.09 7.62 31.90
C ASP A 315 9.94 6.10 32.11
N GLU A 316 10.92 5.32 31.64
CA GLU A 316 11.19 4.00 32.22
C GLU A 316 11.58 4.18 33.70
N GLY A 317 10.63 3.94 34.59
CA GLY A 317 10.91 3.61 35.99
C GLY A 317 10.08 4.34 37.03
N THR A 318 8.80 4.01 37.16
CA THR A 318 8.15 3.68 38.46
C THR A 318 6.66 3.34 38.27
N PRO A 319 6.18 2.19 38.77
CA PRO A 319 4.75 1.87 38.73
C PRO A 319 4.05 2.48 39.95
N THR A 320 3.00 3.30 39.76
CA THR A 320 1.99 3.57 40.80
C THR A 320 0.59 3.76 40.18
N PRO A 321 -0.49 3.46 40.95
CA PRO A 321 -1.68 2.82 40.41
C PRO A 321 -2.88 3.76 40.16
N SER A 322 -3.72 3.33 39.21
CA SER A 322 -5.16 3.58 39.03
C SER A 322 -5.76 4.94 39.42
N SER A 323 -6.35 5.62 38.43
CA SER A 323 -7.61 6.36 38.65
C SER A 323 -8.47 6.41 37.40
N THR A 324 -9.65 5.82 37.51
CA THR A 324 -10.81 5.89 36.65
C THR A 324 -11.47 7.28 36.59
N ASP A 325 -12.25 7.48 35.52
CA ASP A 325 -13.34 8.44 35.32
C ASP A 325 -13.02 9.94 35.15
N SER A 326 -13.30 10.47 33.95
CA SER A 326 -14.53 11.27 33.72
C SER A 326 -14.56 11.95 32.34
N ASP A 327 -15.50 11.49 31.51
CA ASP A 327 -16.09 12.29 30.43
C ASP A 327 -16.91 13.46 31.01
N THR A 328 -16.69 14.69 30.51
CA THR A 328 -17.72 15.74 30.34
C THR A 328 -17.13 16.99 29.65
N PRO A 329 -17.88 17.64 28.73
CA PRO A 329 -17.39 18.79 27.95
C PRO A 329 -17.52 20.11 28.72
N ARG A 330 -16.50 20.99 28.65
CA ARG A 330 -16.49 22.28 29.38
C ARG A 330 -17.08 23.43 28.55
N LEU A 331 -18.20 23.99 29.02
CA LEU A 331 -18.78 25.27 28.58
C LEU A 331 -17.87 26.47 28.93
N ARG A 332 -17.73 27.42 27.98
CA ARG A 332 -16.93 28.65 28.13
C ARG A 332 -17.83 29.83 28.52
N ASN A 333 -17.44 30.60 29.54
CA ASN A 333 -18.19 31.76 30.04
C ASN A 333 -17.38 33.05 29.81
N THR A 334 -17.78 33.93 28.87
CA THR A 334 -17.22 35.29 28.75
C THR A 334 -18.26 36.30 28.23
N GLN A 335 -18.31 37.49 28.83
CA GLN A 335 -19.04 38.66 28.33
C GLN A 335 -18.16 39.48 27.36
N GLY A 336 -18.57 39.60 26.09
CA GLY A 336 -17.95 40.47 25.06
C GLY A 336 -18.25 40.03 23.62
N PRO A 337 -18.31 40.94 22.61
CA PRO A 337 -18.80 40.60 21.27
C PRO A 337 -17.72 39.96 20.37
N LEU A 338 -18.10 38.88 19.68
CA LEU A 338 -17.30 37.94 18.90
C LEU A 338 -17.23 38.33 17.41
N ASN A 339 -16.03 38.40 16.82
CA ASN A 339 -15.81 38.39 15.35
C ASN A 339 -14.44 37.81 15.00
N GLY A 340 -14.26 36.52 15.23
CA GLY A 340 -13.12 35.71 14.79
C GLY A 340 -13.34 34.24 15.11
N ILE A 341 -13.05 33.33 14.18
CA ILE A 341 -13.12 31.88 14.39
C ILE A 341 -11.85 31.46 15.18
N PRO A 342 -11.96 30.87 16.40
CA PRO A 342 -10.80 30.51 17.20
C PRO A 342 -10.47 29.02 17.10
N ILE A 343 -9.23 28.71 16.70
CA ILE A 343 -8.54 27.42 16.80
C ILE A 343 -7.43 27.61 17.86
N GLY A 344 -7.35 26.75 18.89
CA GLY A 344 -6.16 26.62 19.77
C GLY A 344 -6.34 26.94 21.28
N PRO A 345 -5.60 26.27 22.18
CA PRO A 345 -5.98 26.07 23.59
C PRO A 345 -5.45 27.16 24.54
N SER A 346 -6.27 27.51 25.54
CA SER A 346 -5.87 28.37 26.65
C SER A 346 -5.20 27.56 27.77
N HIS A 347 -3.90 27.78 27.98
CA HIS A 347 -3.15 27.30 29.14
C HIS A 347 -3.77 27.77 30.48
N ILE A 348 -3.74 26.91 31.51
CA ILE A 348 -3.02 27.09 32.80
C ILE A 348 -3.27 25.87 33.70
N SER A 349 -2.19 25.13 34.00
CA SER A 349 -1.97 24.39 35.24
C SER A 349 -0.49 23.97 35.25
N ARG A 350 0.33 24.69 36.03
CA ARG A 350 1.79 24.54 36.08
C ARG A 350 2.17 23.74 37.33
N SER A 351 2.73 22.54 37.13
CA SER A 351 3.56 21.85 38.13
C SER A 351 5.04 22.11 37.78
N PRO A 352 5.89 22.57 38.71
CA PRO A 352 7.21 23.12 38.40
C PRO A 352 8.35 22.08 38.33
N SER A 353 8.07 20.79 38.17
CA SER A 353 9.08 19.73 38.41
C SER A 353 9.27 18.70 37.29
N ARG A 354 8.79 18.94 36.07
CA ARG A 354 9.21 18.16 34.89
C ARG A 354 9.78 19.09 33.83
N VAL A 355 11.06 18.95 33.51
CA VAL A 355 11.66 19.55 32.31
C VAL A 355 11.14 18.73 31.14
N ARG A 356 10.00 19.12 30.56
CA ARG A 356 9.58 18.57 29.27
C ARG A 356 10.54 19.11 28.21
N GLN A 357 11.08 18.24 27.37
CA GLN A 357 11.82 18.68 26.20
C GLN A 357 10.87 19.57 25.36
N PRO A 358 11.37 20.68 24.78
CA PRO A 358 10.53 21.51 23.92
C PRO A 358 10.13 20.71 22.68
N ARG A 359 8.82 20.68 22.37
CA ARG A 359 8.31 20.11 21.13
C ARG A 359 9.05 20.72 19.95
N LYS A 360 9.41 19.88 18.98
CA LYS A 360 10.09 20.30 17.75
C LYS A 360 9.12 20.25 16.59
N SER A 361 9.39 21.09 15.62
CA SER A 361 8.68 21.18 14.36
C SER A 361 9.70 21.19 13.23
N VAL A 362 9.32 20.62 12.09
CA VAL A 362 10.11 20.64 10.88
C VAL A 362 9.38 21.45 9.82
N LEU A 363 10.06 22.46 9.28
CA LEU A 363 9.58 23.29 8.17
C LEU A 363 10.21 22.82 6.86
N PHE A 364 9.38 22.43 5.90
CA PHE A 364 9.79 21.97 4.58
C PHE A 364 9.54 23.07 3.54
N PRO A 365 10.59 23.62 2.90
CA PRO A 365 10.43 24.55 1.79
C PRO A 365 9.92 23.81 0.55
N ALA A 366 8.72 24.15 0.09
CA ALA A 366 8.04 23.46 -1.00
C ALA A 366 7.62 24.42 -2.11
N HIS A 367 7.08 23.85 -3.18
CA HIS A 367 6.67 24.57 -4.38
C HIS A 367 5.17 24.38 -4.60
N ARG A 368 4.39 25.47 -4.66
CA ARG A 368 2.94 25.41 -4.91
C ARG A 368 2.64 24.63 -6.19
N ALA A 369 3.46 24.79 -7.22
CA ALA A 369 3.37 24.04 -8.48
C ALA A 369 3.32 22.51 -8.30
N MET A 370 3.98 21.97 -7.28
CA MET A 370 3.97 20.54 -6.97
C MET A 370 2.89 20.18 -5.95
N LEU A 371 2.60 21.06 -4.99
CA LEU A 371 1.57 20.82 -3.99
C LEU A 371 0.15 20.77 -4.60
N ILE A 372 -0.14 21.55 -5.64
CA ILE A 372 -1.46 21.56 -6.31
C ILE A 372 -1.84 20.25 -7.00
N ARG A 373 -0.97 19.24 -6.97
CA ARG A 373 -1.35 17.85 -7.28
C ARG A 373 -2.39 17.29 -6.31
N SER A 374 -2.43 17.83 -5.10
CA SER A 374 -3.47 17.59 -4.11
C SER A 374 -4.60 18.59 -4.33
N GLU A 375 -5.84 18.08 -4.39
CA GLU A 375 -7.04 18.92 -4.50
C GLU A 375 -7.21 19.85 -3.29
N PHE A 376 -6.73 19.43 -2.11
CA PHE A 376 -6.68 20.26 -0.91
C PHE A 376 -5.85 21.53 -1.14
N PHE A 377 -4.61 21.39 -1.61
CA PHE A 377 -3.73 22.54 -1.89
C PHE A 377 -4.19 23.34 -3.11
N GLN A 378 -4.70 22.68 -4.15
CA GLN A 378 -5.30 23.34 -5.31
C GLN A 378 -6.44 24.28 -4.90
N THR A 379 -7.34 23.80 -4.05
CA THR A 379 -8.46 24.60 -3.54
C THR A 379 -7.97 25.74 -2.65
N MET A 380 -7.04 25.45 -1.74
CA MET A 380 -6.43 26.45 -0.86
C MET A 380 -5.77 27.59 -1.65
N PHE A 381 -4.94 27.27 -2.63
CA PHE A 381 -4.16 28.24 -3.39
C PHE A 381 -4.95 29.02 -4.44
N SER A 382 -6.11 28.49 -4.87
CA SER A 382 -7.03 29.17 -5.80
C SER A 382 -8.01 30.11 -5.10
N SER A 383 -8.11 30.00 -3.76
CA SER A 383 -9.02 30.81 -2.95
C SER A 383 -8.51 32.24 -2.68
N ALA A 384 -9.33 33.05 -2.01
CA ALA A 384 -8.91 34.36 -1.49
C ALA A 384 -8.23 34.29 -0.10
N PHE A 385 -7.97 33.09 0.42
CA PHE A 385 -7.38 32.89 1.75
C PHE A 385 -5.93 33.41 1.82
N ARG A 386 -5.43 33.56 3.06
CA ARG A 386 -4.11 34.17 3.32
C ARG A 386 -2.97 33.40 2.67
N GLU A 387 -3.11 32.07 2.62
CA GLU A 387 -2.18 31.10 2.04
C GLU A 387 -2.04 31.29 0.52
N ALA A 388 -3.07 31.85 -0.13
CA ALA A 388 -3.04 32.18 -1.55
C ALA A 388 -2.39 33.55 -1.82
N GLN A 389 -2.34 34.44 -0.82
CA GLN A 389 -1.87 35.83 -0.97
C GLN A 389 -0.35 35.91 -1.04
N GLN A 390 0.13 36.86 -1.85
CA GLN A 390 1.56 37.14 -1.95
C GLN A 390 2.01 38.02 -0.78
N THR A 391 2.88 37.48 0.06
CA THR A 391 3.54 38.20 1.15
C THR A 391 5.05 38.30 0.92
N PRO A 392 5.76 39.21 1.62
CA PRO A 392 7.21 39.34 1.53
C PRO A 392 7.96 38.04 1.91
N HIS A 393 7.42 37.33 2.91
CA HIS A 393 7.95 36.05 3.36
C HIS A 393 7.02 34.90 2.99
N LEU A 394 7.59 33.69 2.89
CA LEU A 394 6.85 32.46 2.62
C LEU A 394 5.80 32.20 3.71
N GLN A 395 4.62 31.76 3.27
CA GLN A 395 3.55 31.34 4.17
C GLN A 395 3.86 29.97 4.77
N ILE A 396 3.54 29.79 6.04
CA ILE A 396 3.70 28.52 6.75
C ILE A 396 2.33 27.86 6.84
N ILE A 397 2.22 26.63 6.34
CA ILE A 397 0.99 25.82 6.37
C ILE A 397 1.26 24.61 7.25
N SER A 398 0.51 24.47 8.34
CA SER A 398 0.61 23.33 9.25
C SER A 398 -0.16 22.14 8.67
N ILE A 399 0.50 20.98 8.63
CA ILE A 399 -0.09 19.69 8.27
C ILE A 399 -0.10 18.83 9.53
N ASP A 400 -1.23 18.19 9.79
CA ASP A 400 -1.44 17.36 10.98
C ASP A 400 -0.87 15.96 10.74
N CYS A 401 0.46 15.87 10.75
CA CYS A 401 1.21 14.62 10.64
C CYS A 401 2.64 14.78 11.15
N SER A 402 3.31 13.66 11.40
CA SER A 402 4.72 13.64 11.79
C SER A 402 5.64 14.10 10.64
N PRO A 403 6.85 14.62 10.94
CA PRO A 403 7.79 15.04 9.90
C PRO A 403 8.20 13.92 8.95
N ARG A 404 8.24 12.67 9.43
CA ARG A 404 8.55 11.49 8.62
C ARG A 404 7.45 11.22 7.60
N VAL A 405 6.19 11.37 7.99
CA VAL A 405 5.03 11.21 7.10
C VAL A 405 4.97 12.33 6.07
N LEU A 406 5.23 13.58 6.48
CA LEU A 406 5.27 14.71 5.54
C LEU A 406 6.39 14.55 4.48
N GLU A 407 7.52 13.97 4.84
CA GLU A 407 8.60 13.64 3.89
C GLU A 407 8.16 12.59 2.85
N ILE A 408 7.38 11.58 3.26
CA ILE A 408 6.79 10.57 2.36
C ILE A 408 5.79 11.23 1.41
N VAL A 409 4.89 12.05 1.94
CA VAL A 409 3.90 12.82 1.15
C VAL A 409 4.59 13.70 0.10
N LEU A 410 5.62 14.46 0.51
CA LEU A 410 6.38 15.30 -0.41
C LEU A 410 7.12 14.45 -1.46
N THR A 411 7.73 13.34 -1.06
CA THR A 411 8.38 12.42 -2.00
C THR A 411 7.39 11.94 -3.05
N PHE A 412 6.17 11.57 -2.66
CA PHE A 412 5.09 11.18 -3.58
C PHE A 412 4.72 12.31 -4.53
N LEU A 413 4.48 13.52 -4.02
CA LEU A 413 4.12 14.69 -4.84
C LEU A 413 5.18 15.02 -5.91
N TYR A 414 6.46 14.91 -5.55
CA TYR A 414 7.58 15.23 -6.45
C TYR A 414 7.98 14.10 -7.39
N THR A 415 7.73 12.84 -7.03
CA THR A 415 8.37 11.71 -7.72
C THR A 415 7.43 10.57 -8.11
N GLU A 416 6.16 10.61 -7.67
CA GLU A 416 5.19 9.51 -7.76
C GLU A 416 5.60 8.25 -6.96
N ARG A 417 6.71 8.27 -6.20
CA ARG A 417 7.11 7.14 -5.35
C ARG A 417 6.31 7.13 -4.05
N ALA A 418 5.87 5.94 -3.64
CA ALA A 418 5.07 5.71 -2.45
C ALA A 418 5.63 4.51 -1.65
N ASP A 419 6.96 4.47 -1.50
CA ASP A 419 7.66 3.42 -0.78
C ASP A 419 7.85 3.86 0.68
N PHE A 420 7.21 3.17 1.62
CA PHE A 420 7.36 3.42 3.05
C PHE A 420 7.10 2.14 3.85
N PRO A 421 7.72 2.02 5.04
CA PRO A 421 7.57 0.86 5.91
C PRO A 421 6.21 0.84 6.62
N LEU A 422 5.87 -0.35 7.13
CA LEU A 422 4.56 -0.65 7.71
C LEU A 422 4.26 0.17 8.98
N ASP A 423 5.28 0.48 9.79
CA ASP A 423 5.18 1.22 11.05
C ASP A 423 4.61 2.65 10.91
N VAL A 424 4.68 3.25 9.71
CA VAL A 424 4.11 4.58 9.42
C VAL A 424 2.91 4.51 8.48
N ALA A 425 2.46 3.32 8.10
CA ALA A 425 1.49 3.16 7.03
C ALA A 425 0.10 3.73 7.41
N ILE A 426 -0.32 3.60 8.68
CA ILE A 426 -1.57 4.17 9.18
C ILE A 426 -1.50 5.71 9.16
N ASP A 427 -0.42 6.32 9.63
CA ASP A 427 -0.27 7.77 9.59
C ASP A 427 -0.21 8.32 8.16
N VAL A 428 0.45 7.59 7.25
CA VAL A 428 0.46 7.93 5.82
C VAL A 428 -0.95 7.80 5.23
N LEU A 429 -1.74 6.82 5.64
CA LEU A 429 -3.14 6.68 5.21
C LEU A 429 -3.96 7.90 5.62
N PHE A 430 -3.87 8.33 6.88
CA PHE A 430 -4.57 9.52 7.38
C PHE A 430 -4.08 10.81 6.71
N ALA A 431 -2.77 10.99 6.54
CA ALA A 431 -2.23 12.16 5.85
C ALA A 431 -2.63 12.20 4.38
N ALA A 432 -2.68 11.04 3.71
CA ALA A 432 -3.14 10.93 2.33
C ALA A 432 -4.63 11.23 2.20
N ASP A 433 -5.46 10.78 3.14
CA ASP A 433 -6.89 11.11 3.18
C ASP A 433 -7.11 12.61 3.43
N LEU A 434 -6.44 13.20 4.42
CA LEU A 434 -6.46 14.63 4.73
C LEU A 434 -6.11 15.49 3.52
N LEU A 435 -5.07 15.09 2.78
CA LEU A 435 -4.56 15.81 1.62
C LEU A 435 -5.20 15.39 0.29
N TRP A 436 -6.19 14.50 0.31
CA TRP A 436 -6.93 14.05 -0.88
C TRP A 436 -5.99 13.42 -1.95
N LEU A 437 -5.06 12.60 -1.49
CA LEU A 437 -4.07 11.89 -2.31
C LEU A 437 -4.47 10.42 -2.50
N GLU A 438 -5.48 10.19 -3.33
CA GLU A 438 -6.13 8.88 -3.49
C GLU A 438 -5.15 7.74 -3.80
N LYS A 439 -4.19 7.95 -4.70
CA LYS A 439 -3.18 6.93 -5.03
C LYS A 439 -2.30 6.57 -3.83
N LEU A 440 -1.90 7.56 -3.03
CA LEU A 440 -1.07 7.32 -1.85
C LEU A 440 -1.88 6.61 -0.75
N LYS A 441 -3.15 6.99 -0.61
CA LYS A 441 -4.12 6.34 0.28
C LYS A 441 -4.32 4.87 -0.08
N VAL A 442 -4.57 4.56 -1.35
CA VAL A 442 -4.69 3.17 -1.84
C VAL A 442 -3.40 2.39 -1.58
N ARG A 443 -2.22 2.99 -1.81
CA ARG A 443 -0.93 2.35 -1.54
C ARG A 443 -0.71 2.07 -0.05
N ALA A 444 -1.06 2.99 0.84
CA ALA A 444 -1.01 2.77 2.29
C ALA A 444 -1.91 1.61 2.72
N ALA A 445 -3.17 1.60 2.25
CA ALA A 445 -4.11 0.52 2.54
C ALA A 445 -3.64 -0.84 2.02
N GLN A 446 -3.00 -0.88 0.84
CA GLN A 446 -2.38 -2.08 0.30
C GLN A 446 -1.26 -2.58 1.22
N ILE A 447 -0.33 -1.72 1.62
CA ILE A 447 0.79 -2.08 2.50
C ILE A 447 0.29 -2.65 3.84
N ILE A 448 -0.73 -2.03 4.44
CA ILE A 448 -1.35 -2.48 5.70
C ILE A 448 -1.96 -3.87 5.52
N SER A 449 -2.85 -4.03 4.53
CA SER A 449 -3.61 -5.27 4.33
C SER A 449 -2.78 -6.45 3.80
N THR A 450 -1.68 -6.21 3.09
CA THR A 450 -0.83 -7.29 2.56
C THR A 450 0.18 -7.80 3.59
N LEU A 451 0.85 -6.90 4.32
CA LEU A 451 1.85 -7.33 5.30
C LEU A 451 1.22 -7.93 6.55
N GLY A 452 0.03 -7.45 6.96
CA GLY A 452 -0.72 -8.08 8.04
C GLY A 452 -1.18 -9.51 7.69
N ASN A 453 -1.50 -9.79 6.42
CA ASN A 453 -1.93 -11.11 5.97
C ASN A 453 -0.84 -12.19 6.02
N ALA A 454 0.43 -11.81 5.85
CA ALA A 454 1.55 -12.77 5.81
C ALA A 454 1.73 -13.54 7.15
N ALA A 455 1.29 -12.96 8.27
CA ALA A 455 1.26 -13.64 9.56
C ALA A 455 0.12 -14.69 9.65
N SER A 456 -0.97 -14.52 8.88
CA SER A 456 -2.17 -15.36 8.97
C SER A 456 -2.02 -16.73 8.29
N VAL A 457 -1.30 -16.82 7.16
CA VAL A 457 -1.19 -18.07 6.38
C VAL A 457 -0.31 -19.11 7.08
N VAL A 458 0.75 -18.66 7.77
CA VAL A 458 1.68 -19.55 8.48
C VAL A 458 1.08 -20.09 9.79
N GLU A 459 0.13 -19.36 10.39
CA GLU A 459 -0.46 -19.71 11.69
C GLU A 459 -1.70 -20.60 11.58
N ALA A 460 -2.42 -20.58 10.46
CA ALA A 460 -3.53 -21.50 10.21
C ALA A 460 -3.10 -22.98 10.25
N ASP A 461 -1.83 -23.26 9.95
CA ASP A 461 -1.22 -24.60 10.03
C ASP A 461 -0.69 -24.96 11.43
N ASN A 462 -0.68 -24.01 12.41
CA ASN A 462 -0.17 -24.26 13.75
C ASN A 462 -0.94 -23.48 14.86
N PRO A 463 -2.14 -23.93 15.25
CA PRO A 463 -3.00 -23.24 16.23
C PRO A 463 -2.45 -23.19 17.67
N ARG A 464 -1.32 -23.87 17.95
CA ARG A 464 -0.71 -23.95 19.30
C ARG A 464 0.70 -23.37 19.39
N GLY A 465 1.23 -22.79 18.31
CA GLY A 465 2.59 -22.25 18.29
C GLY A 465 2.67 -20.81 18.77
N GLU A 466 3.44 -20.55 19.82
CA GLU A 466 3.99 -19.21 20.10
C GLU A 466 4.87 -18.81 18.91
N THR A 467 4.33 -18.01 18.00
CA THR A 467 5.10 -17.33 16.96
C THR A 467 5.63 -16.03 17.52
N ALA A 468 6.95 -15.92 17.65
CA ALA A 468 7.67 -14.75 18.16
C ALA A 468 7.67 -13.54 17.18
N LEU A 469 6.62 -13.38 16.38
CA LEU A 469 6.48 -12.24 15.47
C LEU A 469 5.67 -11.17 16.21
N GLU A 470 6.37 -10.20 16.79
CA GLU A 470 5.77 -8.95 17.26
C GLU A 470 4.82 -8.42 16.18
N GLU A 471 3.54 -8.29 16.53
CA GLU A 471 2.54 -7.64 15.67
C GLU A 471 2.96 -6.18 15.56
N THR A 472 3.67 -5.84 14.47
CA THR A 472 4.17 -4.48 14.22
C THR A 472 3.05 -3.45 14.02
N ILE A 473 1.79 -3.90 13.97
CA ILE A 473 0.58 -3.09 13.84
C ILE A 473 -0.52 -3.70 14.70
N ASP A 474 -1.19 -2.87 15.49
CA ASP A 474 -2.42 -3.22 16.20
C ASP A 474 -3.60 -3.31 15.21
N ILE A 475 -4.29 -4.45 15.21
CA ILE A 475 -5.44 -4.68 14.35
C ILE A 475 -6.62 -3.76 14.69
N TYR A 476 -6.78 -3.35 15.94
CA TYR A 476 -7.84 -2.43 16.35
C TYR A 476 -7.66 -1.06 15.68
N ASP A 477 -6.43 -0.57 15.64
CA ASP A 477 -6.09 0.67 14.93
C ASP A 477 -6.30 0.55 13.42
N VAL A 478 -6.05 -0.60 12.83
CA VAL A 478 -6.34 -0.83 11.39
C VAL A 478 -7.83 -0.76 11.10
N VAL A 479 -8.66 -1.39 11.94
CA VAL A 479 -10.13 -1.36 11.78
C VAL A 479 -10.64 0.07 11.92
N ARG A 480 -10.21 0.80 12.96
CA ARG A 480 -10.58 2.21 13.16
C ARG A 480 -10.09 3.10 12.01
N ALA A 481 -8.86 2.89 11.53
CA ALA A 481 -8.34 3.62 10.37
C ALA A 481 -9.14 3.32 9.09
N GLY A 482 -9.55 2.07 8.88
CA GLY A 482 -10.45 1.67 7.79
C GLY A 482 -11.77 2.44 7.85
N TRP A 483 -12.35 2.54 9.03
CA TRP A 483 -13.59 3.25 9.30
C TRP A 483 -13.51 4.76 9.08
N ASP A 484 -12.48 5.39 9.63
CA ASP A 484 -12.30 6.84 9.58
C ASP A 484 -11.98 7.32 8.16
N THR A 485 -11.13 6.57 7.46
CA THR A 485 -10.72 6.88 6.09
C THR A 485 -11.66 6.27 5.03
N ARG A 486 -12.68 5.49 5.44
CA ARG A 486 -13.66 4.82 4.57
C ARG A 486 -13.00 3.92 3.53
N VAL A 487 -12.01 3.14 3.97
CA VAL A 487 -11.32 2.17 3.13
C VAL A 487 -11.84 0.78 3.44
N GLN A 488 -12.85 0.35 2.68
CA GLN A 488 -13.50 -0.95 2.85
C GLN A 488 -12.52 -2.12 2.88
N ARG A 489 -11.44 -2.06 2.09
CA ARG A 489 -10.39 -3.09 2.09
C ARG A 489 -9.77 -3.31 3.48
N LEU A 490 -9.61 -2.27 4.28
CA LEU A 490 -9.05 -2.38 5.63
C LEU A 490 -10.10 -2.90 6.62
N GLU A 491 -11.38 -2.57 6.42
CA GLU A 491 -12.49 -3.10 7.20
C GLU A 491 -12.60 -4.62 7.01
N GLU A 492 -12.65 -5.07 5.75
CA GLU A 492 -12.66 -6.49 5.36
C GLU A 492 -11.40 -7.21 5.85
N PHE A 493 -10.23 -6.60 5.69
CA PHE A 493 -8.97 -7.15 6.19
C PHE A 493 -9.00 -7.33 7.71
N GLY A 494 -9.43 -6.31 8.45
CA GLY A 494 -9.50 -6.33 9.91
C GLY A 494 -10.47 -7.38 10.43
N ALA A 495 -11.69 -7.42 9.88
CA ALA A 495 -12.70 -8.42 10.25
C ALA A 495 -12.20 -9.85 9.96
N ARG A 496 -11.60 -10.07 8.78
CA ARG A 496 -11.03 -11.38 8.42
C ARG A 496 -9.87 -11.77 9.34
N TYR A 497 -8.97 -10.83 9.65
CA TYR A 497 -7.83 -11.08 10.52
C TYR A 497 -8.27 -11.51 11.93
N ILE A 498 -9.25 -10.79 12.49
CA ILE A 498 -9.85 -11.11 13.79
C ILE A 498 -10.56 -12.48 13.72
N ALA A 499 -11.38 -12.74 12.68
CA ALA A 499 -12.12 -13.99 12.55
C ALA A 499 -11.21 -15.24 12.49
N TYR A 500 -10.06 -15.14 11.81
CA TYR A 500 -9.09 -16.24 11.72
C TYR A 500 -8.34 -16.52 13.02
N ARG A 501 -8.47 -15.65 14.02
CA ARG A 501 -7.80 -15.71 15.32
C ARG A 501 -8.74 -15.35 16.46
N LEU A 502 -10.04 -15.57 16.27
CA LEU A 502 -11.07 -15.05 17.15
C LEU A 502 -10.88 -15.52 18.59
N GLU A 503 -10.37 -16.74 18.77
CA GLU A 503 -9.99 -17.31 20.05
C GLU A 503 -9.02 -16.44 20.90
N ARG A 504 -8.22 -15.55 20.27
CA ARG A 504 -7.32 -14.62 20.97
C ARG A 504 -8.05 -13.34 21.39
N TYR A 505 -8.92 -12.81 20.53
CA TYR A 505 -9.54 -11.49 20.70
C TYR A 505 -10.88 -11.50 21.43
N ILE A 506 -11.65 -12.60 21.34
CA ILE A 506 -13.06 -12.64 21.77
C ILE A 506 -13.28 -12.30 23.25
N ASP A 507 -12.29 -12.60 24.08
CA ASP A 507 -12.34 -12.39 25.53
C ASP A 507 -11.66 -11.06 25.96
N GLU A 508 -11.07 -10.30 25.03
CA GLU A 508 -10.40 -9.02 25.31
C GLU A 508 -11.39 -7.86 25.49
N GLU A 509 -11.06 -6.92 26.38
CA GLU A 509 -11.92 -5.75 26.64
C GLU A 509 -11.93 -4.78 25.45
N GLU A 510 -10.77 -4.57 24.80
CA GLU A 510 -10.67 -3.75 23.59
C GLU A 510 -11.52 -4.26 22.43
N PHE A 511 -11.63 -5.58 22.23
CA PHE A 511 -12.53 -6.14 21.23
C PHE A 511 -14.00 -5.79 21.53
N ALA A 512 -14.41 -5.86 22.81
CA ALA A 512 -15.75 -5.49 23.22
C ALA A 512 -16.03 -3.99 22.98
N GLU A 513 -15.04 -3.13 23.20
CA GLU A 513 -15.12 -1.70 22.87
C GLU A 513 -15.24 -1.48 21.36
N LEU A 514 -14.44 -2.17 20.55
CA LEU A 514 -14.50 -2.09 19.08
C LEU A 514 -15.87 -2.50 18.53
N VAL A 515 -16.46 -3.59 19.05
CA VAL A 515 -17.81 -4.04 18.66
C VAL A 515 -18.86 -2.98 19.03
N LYS A 516 -18.72 -2.35 20.21
CA LYS A 516 -19.60 -1.27 20.64
C LYS A 516 -19.44 -0.02 19.76
N GLU A 517 -18.22 0.35 19.37
CA GLU A 517 -17.95 1.43 18.42
C GLU A 517 -18.62 1.15 17.06
N SER A 518 -18.43 -0.05 16.51
CA SER A 518 -19.10 -0.50 15.27
C SER A 518 -20.61 -0.32 15.37
N ALA A 519 -21.23 -0.79 16.46
CA ALA A 519 -22.66 -0.65 16.70
C ALA A 519 -23.16 0.80 16.86
N MET A 520 -22.28 1.77 17.15
CA MET A 520 -22.64 3.19 17.23
C MET A 520 -22.52 3.93 15.90
N ARG A 521 -21.75 3.42 14.93
CA ARG A 521 -21.50 4.09 13.64
C ARG A 521 -22.76 4.12 12.74
N VAL A 522 -23.67 3.17 12.91
CA VAL A 522 -24.93 3.10 12.15
C VAL A 522 -25.95 4.11 12.70
N LYS A 523 -26.03 5.29 12.06
CA LYS A 523 -27.03 6.32 12.38
C LYS A 523 -28.40 5.97 11.77
N GLY A 524 -29.26 5.38 12.59
CA GLY A 524 -30.66 5.09 12.25
C GLY A 524 -30.98 3.62 12.40
N ARG A 525 -31.14 3.16 13.64
CA ARG A 525 -31.44 1.76 14.05
C ARG A 525 -32.86 1.30 13.64
N GLN A 526 -33.33 1.61 12.44
CA GLN A 526 -34.63 1.14 11.95
C GLN A 526 -34.51 0.26 10.71
N GLU A 527 -33.31 0.03 10.15
CA GLU A 527 -33.16 -0.73 8.90
C GLU A 527 -32.19 -1.92 8.93
N THR A 528 -31.33 -2.08 9.94
CA THR A 528 -30.48 -3.29 10.10
C THR A 528 -30.38 -3.68 11.58
N ASP A 529 -30.85 -4.88 11.93
CA ASP A 529 -30.77 -5.44 13.30
C ASP A 529 -29.35 -5.95 13.65
N THR A 530 -28.37 -5.78 12.75
CA THR A 530 -27.06 -6.43 12.85
C THR A 530 -25.89 -5.45 13.03
N VAL A 531 -24.82 -5.92 13.67
CA VAL A 531 -23.57 -5.17 13.86
C VAL A 531 -22.62 -5.52 12.73
N GLU A 532 -22.36 -4.56 11.83
CA GLU A 532 -21.57 -4.77 10.59
C GLU A 532 -20.25 -5.54 10.83
N LEU A 533 -19.45 -5.12 11.81
CA LEU A 533 -18.18 -5.79 12.13
C LEU A 533 -18.38 -7.25 12.55
N VAL A 534 -19.44 -7.54 13.31
CA VAL A 534 -19.70 -8.89 13.82
C VAL A 534 -20.24 -9.78 12.70
N ASP A 535 -21.06 -9.25 11.81
CA ASP A 535 -21.51 -9.97 10.61
C ASP A 535 -20.34 -10.34 9.70
N ASP A 536 -19.42 -9.40 9.46
CA ASP A 536 -18.20 -9.67 8.68
C ASP A 536 -17.33 -10.73 9.36
N ILE A 537 -17.17 -10.66 10.68
CA ILE A 537 -16.45 -11.69 11.45
C ILE A 537 -17.15 -13.04 11.35
N ARG A 538 -18.48 -13.12 11.52
CA ARG A 538 -19.26 -14.36 11.35
C ARG A 538 -19.09 -14.93 9.93
N TYR A 539 -19.12 -14.07 8.91
CA TYR A 539 -18.90 -14.47 7.52
C TYR A 539 -17.51 -15.09 7.32
N TYR A 540 -16.44 -14.40 7.72
CA TYR A 540 -15.08 -14.92 7.55
C TYR A 540 -14.77 -16.11 8.46
N LEU A 541 -15.39 -16.19 9.64
CA LEU A 541 -15.32 -17.36 10.50
C LEU A 541 -15.95 -18.56 9.80
N SER A 542 -17.10 -18.38 9.16
CA SER A 542 -17.71 -19.44 8.36
C SER A 542 -16.80 -19.85 7.19
N GLU A 543 -16.16 -18.91 6.49
CA GLU A 543 -15.19 -19.20 5.40
C GLU A 543 -14.00 -20.02 5.91
N ARG A 544 -13.44 -19.67 7.09
CA ARG A 544 -12.32 -20.39 7.74
C ARG A 544 -12.62 -21.88 7.90
N PHE A 545 -13.85 -22.24 8.28
CA PHE A 545 -14.24 -23.63 8.49
C PHE A 545 -14.90 -24.29 7.26
N ARG A 546 -15.44 -23.51 6.31
CA ARG A 546 -16.17 -23.99 5.10
C ARG A 546 -15.36 -24.93 4.21
N LEU A 547 -14.09 -24.61 3.96
CA LEU A 547 -13.21 -25.42 3.09
C LEU A 547 -12.96 -26.85 3.62
N ARG A 548 -13.27 -27.15 4.88
CA ARG A 548 -13.14 -28.49 5.47
C ARG A 548 -14.47 -29.27 5.53
N PHE A 549 -15.60 -28.61 5.28
CA PHE A 549 -16.94 -29.23 5.27
C PHE A 549 -17.36 -29.75 3.88
N GLU A 550 -16.82 -29.18 2.79
CA GLU A 550 -17.17 -29.57 1.42
C GLU A 550 -16.67 -30.99 1.06
N ASP A 551 -15.51 -31.42 1.56
CA ASP A 551 -14.96 -32.77 1.29
C ASP A 551 -15.60 -33.89 2.13
N SER A 552 -16.38 -33.55 3.15
CA SER A 552 -16.96 -34.50 4.10
C SER A 552 -18.46 -34.75 3.91
N GLY A 553 -19.11 -34.10 2.93
CA GLY A 553 -20.54 -34.25 2.65
C GLY A 553 -21.45 -33.60 3.70
N LEU A 554 -20.91 -32.70 4.52
CA LEU A 554 -21.62 -32.01 5.61
C LEU A 554 -22.50 -30.85 5.13
N GLU A 555 -22.48 -30.51 3.84
CA GLU A 555 -23.33 -29.48 3.25
C GLU A 555 -24.84 -29.83 3.29
N GLU A 556 -25.20 -31.12 3.33
CA GLU A 556 -26.59 -31.57 3.56
C GLU A 556 -27.02 -31.52 5.04
N MET A 557 -26.09 -31.22 5.96
CA MET A 557 -26.26 -31.33 7.41
C MET A 557 -26.21 -29.98 8.14
N MET A 558 -25.97 -28.89 7.40
CA MET A 558 -25.99 -27.51 7.90
C MET A 558 -27.37 -26.91 7.63
N GLU A 559 -27.92 -26.17 8.60
CA GLU A 559 -29.16 -25.41 8.39
C GLU A 559 -28.92 -24.26 7.38
N ASP A 560 -29.98 -23.63 6.84
CA ASP A 560 -29.86 -22.56 5.83
C ASP A 560 -28.94 -21.38 6.25
N ASN A 561 -28.66 -21.25 7.56
CA ASN A 561 -27.77 -20.26 8.16
C ASN A 561 -26.30 -20.74 8.32
N GLY A 562 -25.96 -21.97 7.93
CA GLY A 562 -24.62 -22.54 8.04
C GLY A 562 -24.26 -23.09 9.43
N GLU A 563 -25.25 -23.35 10.29
CA GLU A 563 -25.06 -23.93 11.63
C GLU A 563 -25.30 -25.45 11.63
N LEU A 564 -24.59 -26.17 12.51
CA LEU A 564 -24.88 -27.57 12.84
C LEU A 564 -25.94 -27.61 13.95
N SER A 565 -26.96 -28.46 13.82
CA SER A 565 -28.00 -28.53 14.84
C SER A 565 -27.43 -28.92 16.21
N PRO A 566 -27.89 -28.31 17.33
CA PRO A 566 -27.37 -28.54 18.68
C PRO A 566 -27.40 -30.02 19.10
N GLU A 567 -28.40 -30.77 18.64
CA GLU A 567 -28.55 -32.20 18.88
C GLU A 567 -27.43 -33.02 18.19
N MET A 568 -26.96 -32.58 17.02
CA MET A 568 -25.94 -33.27 16.24
C MET A 568 -24.52 -32.93 16.71
N ALA A 569 -24.27 -31.68 17.14
CA ALA A 569 -23.03 -31.28 17.78
C ALA A 569 -22.78 -32.11 19.06
N ALA A 570 -23.82 -32.30 19.87
CA ALA A 570 -23.78 -33.18 21.03
C ALA A 570 -23.52 -34.65 20.66
N ALA A 571 -24.07 -35.13 19.54
CA ALA A 571 -23.86 -36.51 19.06
C ALA A 571 -22.43 -36.75 18.53
N LEU A 572 -21.80 -35.77 17.88
CA LEU A 572 -20.41 -35.82 17.44
C LEU A 572 -19.43 -35.80 18.63
N ALA A 573 -19.69 -34.94 19.62
CA ALA A 573 -18.93 -34.92 20.88
C ALA A 573 -19.03 -36.27 21.62
N GLN A 574 -20.22 -36.87 21.69
CA GLN A 574 -20.42 -38.21 22.26
C GLN A 574 -19.66 -39.29 21.48
N LYS A 575 -19.76 -39.31 20.15
CA LYS A 575 -19.05 -40.28 19.31
C LYS A 575 -17.53 -40.21 19.46
N GLY A 576 -16.96 -39.01 19.60
CA GLY A 576 -15.53 -38.84 19.86
C GLY A 576 -15.09 -39.45 21.19
N SER A 577 -15.89 -39.23 22.24
CA SER A 577 -15.65 -39.85 23.56
C SER A 577 -15.76 -41.38 23.54
N GLU A 578 -16.67 -41.93 22.74
CA GLU A 578 -16.88 -43.38 22.58
C GLU A 578 -15.79 -44.04 21.70
N ALA A 579 -15.28 -43.36 20.68
CA ALA A 579 -14.21 -43.87 19.81
C ALA A 579 -12.89 -44.06 20.56
N VAL A 580 -12.53 -43.13 21.45
CA VAL A 580 -11.36 -43.27 22.33
C VAL A 580 -11.58 -44.35 23.40
N ALA A 581 -12.80 -44.49 23.91
CA ALA A 581 -13.16 -45.57 24.84
C ALA A 581 -13.07 -46.96 24.18
N ASN A 582 -13.40 -47.08 22.89
CA ASN A 582 -13.30 -48.34 22.15
C ASN A 582 -11.86 -48.68 21.70
N GLN A 583 -11.02 -47.69 21.40
CA GLN A 583 -9.58 -47.91 21.15
C GLN A 583 -8.80 -48.36 22.40
N ALA A 584 -9.40 -48.20 23.59
CA ALA A 584 -8.84 -48.66 24.86
C ALA A 584 -9.23 -50.12 25.23
N SER A 585 -9.86 -50.86 24.32
CA SER A 585 -10.23 -52.26 24.55
C SER A 585 -9.04 -53.21 24.23
N PRO A 586 -8.65 -54.13 25.15
CA PRO A 586 -7.42 -54.93 25.02
C PRO A 586 -7.39 -55.87 23.80
N GLU A 587 -8.55 -56.14 23.21
CA GLU A 587 -8.69 -57.17 22.17
C GLU A 587 -8.24 -56.71 20.77
N GLN A 588 -8.12 -55.40 20.51
CA GLN A 588 -7.73 -54.88 19.19
C GLN A 588 -6.22 -54.61 19.04
N VAL A 589 -5.46 -54.60 20.15
CA VAL A 589 -4.00 -54.42 20.13
C VAL A 589 -3.28 -55.67 19.58
N ALA A 590 -3.93 -56.84 19.65
CA ALA A 590 -3.38 -58.10 19.16
C ALA A 590 -3.31 -58.19 17.61
N ASP A 591 -4.18 -57.46 16.89
CA ASP A 591 -4.29 -57.57 15.43
C ASP A 591 -3.33 -56.61 14.68
N ALA A 592 -2.74 -55.63 15.38
CA ALA A 592 -1.75 -54.70 14.84
C ALA A 592 -0.29 -55.25 14.86
N LEU A 593 -0.04 -56.36 15.56
CA LEU A 593 1.26 -57.01 15.64
C LEU A 593 1.28 -58.25 14.73
N GLY A 594 1.38 -58.00 13.42
CA GLY A 594 1.59 -59.04 12.42
C GLY A 594 2.90 -59.81 12.65
N GLY A 595 2.78 -61.06 13.11
CA GLY A 595 3.59 -62.21 12.72
C GLY A 595 5.08 -62.19 13.08
N MET A 596 5.42 -62.69 14.27
CA MET A 596 6.69 -63.40 14.48
C MET A 596 6.50 -64.55 15.48
N ASP A 597 6.74 -65.76 14.98
CA ASP A 597 6.73 -67.04 15.67
C ASP A 597 7.95 -67.14 16.62
N ILE A 598 7.72 -67.14 17.95
CA ILE A 598 8.67 -67.65 18.94
C ILE A 598 7.89 -68.39 20.04
N GLY A 599 8.24 -69.67 20.22
CA GLY A 599 7.54 -70.61 21.07
C GLY A 599 7.55 -70.31 22.57
N VAL A 600 6.40 -70.63 23.18
CA VAL A 600 6.12 -71.06 24.56
C VAL A 600 7.28 -70.97 25.58
N THR A 601 7.09 -70.15 26.63
CA THR A 601 7.01 -70.63 28.02
C THR A 601 6.16 -69.69 28.88
N ASP A 602 5.22 -70.31 29.59
CA ASP A 602 4.42 -69.83 30.71
C ASP A 602 5.28 -69.11 31.77
N GLU A 603 4.86 -67.93 32.22
CA GLU A 603 4.86 -67.43 33.62
C GLU A 603 4.74 -65.89 33.67
N HIS A 604 3.90 -65.41 34.60
CA HIS A 604 3.65 -64.01 35.00
C HIS A 604 2.53 -63.22 34.29
N ALA A 605 1.30 -63.59 34.64
CA ALA A 605 0.22 -62.62 34.81
C ALA A 605 0.46 -61.80 36.10
N HIS A 606 0.98 -60.59 35.96
CA HIS A 606 0.69 -59.48 36.87
C HIS A 606 0.76 -58.19 36.06
N LEU A 607 -0.38 -57.51 36.03
CA LEU A 607 -0.64 -56.27 35.32
C LEU A 607 0.19 -55.15 35.95
N ASP A 608 1.07 -54.52 35.17
CA ASP A 608 1.65 -53.22 35.53
C ASP A 608 0.61 -52.14 35.17
N GLU A 609 -0.32 -51.89 36.10
CA GLU A 609 -1.31 -50.80 36.00
C GLU A 609 -0.62 -49.44 35.77
N GLU A 610 0.59 -49.23 36.31
CA GLU A 610 1.37 -48.00 36.12
C GLU A 610 1.88 -47.82 34.67
N GLU A 611 2.27 -48.90 33.97
CA GLU A 611 2.69 -48.81 32.55
C GLU A 611 1.48 -48.60 31.64
N ALA A 612 0.36 -49.27 31.90
CA ALA A 612 -0.89 -49.06 31.16
C ALA A 612 -1.46 -47.65 31.37
N GLU A 613 -1.31 -47.08 32.56
CA GLU A 613 -1.75 -45.72 32.89
C GLU A 613 -0.80 -44.65 32.31
N ALA A 614 0.50 -44.92 32.28
CA ALA A 614 1.49 -44.10 31.57
C ALA A 614 1.32 -44.13 30.05
N GLU A 615 0.92 -45.27 29.48
CA GLU A 615 0.66 -45.43 28.05
C GLU A 615 -0.69 -44.82 27.65
N ARG A 616 -1.72 -44.91 28.52
CA ARG A 616 -2.97 -44.13 28.40
C ARG A 616 -2.73 -42.63 28.48
N ALA A 617 -1.82 -42.17 29.36
CA ALA A 617 -1.44 -40.77 29.44
C ALA A 617 -0.67 -40.30 28.19
N ARG A 618 0.15 -41.17 27.59
CA ARG A 618 0.83 -40.91 26.30
C ARG A 618 -0.13 -40.88 25.11
N LEU A 619 -1.11 -41.78 25.06
CA LEU A 619 -2.19 -41.78 24.06
C LEU A 619 -3.12 -40.55 24.22
N ALA A 620 -3.42 -40.16 25.46
CA ALA A 620 -4.20 -38.95 25.77
C ALA A 620 -3.45 -37.63 25.48
N GLN A 621 -2.11 -37.65 25.41
CA GLN A 621 -1.29 -36.52 24.94
C GLN A 621 -1.39 -36.32 23.42
N GLY A 622 -1.71 -37.37 22.66
CA GLY A 622 -1.96 -37.31 21.21
C GLY A 622 -3.44 -37.10 20.84
N ALA A 623 -4.34 -36.99 21.82
CA ALA A 623 -5.76 -36.83 21.56
C ALA A 623 -6.11 -35.40 21.14
N ILE A 624 -6.91 -35.31 20.08
CA ILE A 624 -7.41 -34.05 19.52
C ILE A 624 -8.41 -33.45 20.53
N ARG A 625 -8.30 -32.16 20.83
CA ARG A 625 -9.11 -31.49 21.88
C ARG A 625 -9.67 -30.16 21.43
N THR A 626 -10.91 -29.87 21.78
CA THR A 626 -11.58 -28.60 21.48
C THR A 626 -10.93 -27.41 22.22
N LEU A 627 -11.31 -26.18 21.87
CA LEU A 627 -10.87 -24.95 22.54
C LEU A 627 -11.16 -24.96 24.05
N ASP A 628 -12.26 -25.60 24.46
CA ASP A 628 -12.65 -25.76 25.86
C ASP A 628 -11.98 -26.97 26.56
N GLY A 629 -11.11 -27.69 25.83
CA GLY A 629 -10.30 -28.79 26.37
C GLY A 629 -10.97 -30.16 26.37
N GLU A 630 -12.19 -30.27 25.82
CA GLU A 630 -12.92 -31.53 25.65
C GLU A 630 -12.27 -32.39 24.56
N LEU A 631 -12.43 -33.72 24.66
CA LEU A 631 -11.88 -34.67 23.68
C LEU A 631 -12.71 -34.64 22.40
N ALA A 632 -12.10 -34.25 21.29
CA ALA A 632 -12.67 -34.40 19.96
C ALA A 632 -12.14 -35.70 19.33
N GLY A 633 -13.04 -36.51 18.76
CA GLY A 633 -12.66 -37.80 18.18
C GLY A 633 -11.68 -37.67 17.03
N ASP A 634 -11.92 -36.71 16.14
CA ASP A 634 -11.10 -36.37 14.97
C ASP A 634 -11.01 -34.85 14.77
N GLU A 635 -10.17 -34.41 13.82
CA GLU A 635 -9.92 -32.98 13.53
C GLU A 635 -11.18 -32.29 12.97
N PHE A 636 -12.01 -33.02 12.23
CA PHE A 636 -13.26 -32.49 11.67
C PHE A 636 -14.31 -32.21 12.76
N ALA A 637 -14.49 -33.14 13.70
CA ALA A 637 -15.38 -32.93 14.84
C ALA A 637 -14.85 -31.82 15.76
N GLN A 638 -13.53 -31.73 15.92
CA GLN A 638 -12.90 -30.63 16.66
C GLN A 638 -13.24 -29.27 16.04
N ASP A 639 -13.05 -29.12 14.73
CA ASP A 639 -13.32 -27.88 14.00
C ASP A 639 -14.81 -27.50 14.05
N ALA A 640 -15.71 -28.47 13.87
CA ALA A 640 -17.15 -28.26 13.99
C ALA A 640 -17.57 -27.76 15.39
N ILE A 641 -17.03 -28.37 16.44
CA ILE A 641 -17.33 -27.98 17.83
C ILE A 641 -16.69 -26.61 18.14
N ASN A 642 -15.46 -26.36 17.70
CA ASN A 642 -14.78 -25.08 17.90
C ASN A 642 -15.52 -23.92 17.22
N TYR A 643 -16.06 -24.14 16.01
CA TYR A 643 -16.88 -23.15 15.31
C TYR A 643 -18.10 -22.74 16.15
N GLN A 644 -18.83 -23.73 16.70
CA GLN A 644 -19.99 -23.49 17.57
C GLN A 644 -19.62 -22.78 18.88
N ILE A 645 -18.51 -23.15 19.51
CA ILE A 645 -18.00 -22.47 20.71
C ILE A 645 -17.74 -20.99 20.42
N LEU A 646 -17.06 -20.68 19.31
CA LEU A 646 -16.72 -19.32 18.93
C LEU A 646 -17.97 -18.47 18.61
N LEU A 647 -18.96 -19.04 17.90
CA LEU A 647 -20.25 -18.38 17.69
C LEU A 647 -20.97 -18.08 19.02
N GLY A 648 -21.03 -19.07 19.92
CA GLY A 648 -21.65 -18.88 21.24
C GLY A 648 -20.95 -17.82 22.10
N LYS A 649 -19.62 -17.68 21.95
CA LYS A 649 -18.87 -16.59 22.60
C LYS A 649 -19.21 -15.21 22.01
N ILE A 650 -19.41 -15.11 20.69
CA ILE A 650 -19.88 -13.86 20.04
C ILE A 650 -21.25 -13.48 20.60
N ASP A 651 -22.18 -14.42 20.69
CA ASP A 651 -23.54 -14.13 21.19
C ASP A 651 -23.51 -13.70 22.66
N SER A 652 -22.68 -14.37 23.48
CA SER A 652 -22.44 -13.99 24.88
C SER A 652 -21.85 -12.58 25.02
N LEU A 653 -20.97 -12.19 24.07
CA LEU A 653 -20.40 -10.84 24.01
C LEU A 653 -21.48 -9.80 23.69
N LEU A 654 -22.32 -10.04 22.68
CA LEU A 654 -23.41 -9.15 22.28
C LEU A 654 -24.43 -8.96 23.41
N ASP A 655 -24.80 -10.05 24.09
CA ASP A 655 -25.66 -10.04 25.28
C ASP A 655 -25.06 -9.18 26.41
N ARG A 656 -23.76 -9.36 26.68
CA ARG A 656 -23.03 -8.56 27.68
C ARG A 656 -23.04 -7.07 27.33
N LEU A 657 -22.92 -6.73 26.05
CA LEU A 657 -22.94 -5.36 25.54
C LEU A 657 -24.36 -4.78 25.36
N LYS A 658 -25.41 -5.59 25.54
CA LYS A 658 -26.83 -5.24 25.30
C LYS A 658 -27.06 -4.79 23.85
N LEU A 659 -26.43 -5.48 22.93
CA LEU A 659 -26.66 -5.36 21.50
C LEU A 659 -27.54 -6.55 21.09
N ASP A 660 -28.54 -6.32 20.24
CA ASP A 660 -29.36 -7.42 19.72
C ASP A 660 -28.46 -8.31 18.84
N ALA A 661 -28.56 -9.63 19.04
CA ALA A 661 -27.63 -10.64 18.51
C ALA A 661 -27.93 -11.09 17.07
#